data_AF-A0A0F9PT93-F1
#
_entry.id   AF-A0A0F9PT93-F1
#
_cell.length_a   1.000
_cell.length_b   1.000
_cell.length_c   1.000
_cell.angle_alpha   90.00
_cell.angle_beta   90.00
_cell.angle_gamma   90.00
#
_symmetry.space_group_name_H-M   'P 1'
#
loop_
_entity.id
_entity.type
_entity.pdbx_description
1 polymer ?
#
loop_
_entity_poly.entity_id
_entity_poly.type
_entity_poly.pdbx_seq_one_letter_code
_entity_poly.pdbx_strand_id
1 'polypeptide(L)'
;MKRNVMTAALTIALAGVGAAAESVVTVRMGEQDTCKITGVTTISAGEAKAGGTIRFDLGKLPKGMRVKRAVLRMWVALGSRAPLSKAFGIRRWDDPDFDGFKVYQVGGADRPVATCYPFAFTPAACHEWDVTAAVKAWSADAAANKGLRTNFPLPAAGFEPAWQRPHLQVTYAGPNPNRPAQPKGLRAVYRSGQVFLTWKQIPHDGAFFDSTYRLYAHTQPITAANLDSAELLGEVHRNSQLNYRRSAYSHDGMGAYAGYQQYKGILGVTKTKDMTSRMYWDALKAKVPPRFNFVIDDGWAKRIEGGKWLTDAKVLGTGLRELKGPELSDDTGLFVQVVAKAGKRYFAVTSVIDGNENREDFSADNAPAAGVEVKVATPRPILQVAFHRMDKGYPHQKRLYLEYAWWGGGTDGLHTEASTAFYFRIVPPLGFVGYRPRRPGKPWITVQPWWSHGAAPVTVDSVYMPPTRLAPFPPAFVPFTGGGWKAGEKFYYGGAKGPGDGAMLSLRNSVTNFYGYHDRTNTGRDPRKATVQPYLERRALREVEYFFQAFPAGSRDHVVVTGEGKAMMMAIHHPDVFAHCSAAQEEIWTSKRQNRQWVMVGRREWGLKNELGENAWDWNDPVWQAKRFPARPWPFISHTISPNYARGDQTHWGDSGYPAFYLAMAADKRGGQWWWCDIGDAPNGGSMGIPRNQAYLAITNANFCETPRVQWREEPRGTLNGYVTWHHPEAPFKAPRRKRKKGEKAKTPATPAIPLDIVDTPGRFEIAIRIGDQGRRLNGQSVPPTTAQYGACDVTPWRLQQFKVVKGQKYLWTNRRVATGQLLQTGAVQADKRGLITVGGFFLDRHWMGNKLTLTPADGKAAAKVDTTAKVGELAYGQYVQQCRNPALFPLVKAPATTFTIGQFTYARGANPDGSMTHRGGSFGTSYDTLVQIEKPGPYVIALRAKGVFGGSWPMVTLVVIASWAIPSSTP
;
A
#
# COMPACT_ATOMS: atom_id res chain seq x y z
N MET A 1 -29.58 -31.21 48.30
CA MET A 1 -29.66 -30.03 49.19
C MET A 1 -29.98 -28.80 48.35
N LYS A 2 -31.24 -28.33 48.39
CA LYS A 2 -31.69 -27.06 47.79
C LYS A 2 -31.60 -25.98 48.86
N ARG A 3 -30.82 -24.91 48.65
CA ARG A 3 -30.83 -23.71 49.50
C ARG A 3 -31.45 -22.57 48.70
N ASN A 4 -32.67 -22.21 49.08
CA ASN A 4 -33.35 -20.97 48.70
C ASN A 4 -32.64 -19.81 49.40
N VAL A 5 -32.17 -18.82 48.63
CA VAL A 5 -31.77 -17.51 49.15
C VAL A 5 -32.80 -16.51 48.61
N MET A 6 -33.69 -16.07 49.50
CA MET A 6 -34.56 -14.92 49.28
C MET A 6 -33.69 -13.66 49.29
N THR A 7 -33.62 -12.96 48.16
CA THR A 7 -33.03 -11.62 48.08
C THR A 7 -34.16 -10.60 48.21
N ALA A 8 -34.24 -9.93 49.36
CA ALA A 8 -35.10 -8.77 49.56
C ALA A 8 -34.56 -7.59 48.73
N ALA A 9 -35.32 -7.13 47.75
CA ALA A 9 -35.01 -5.93 46.99
C ALA A 9 -35.50 -4.69 47.77
N LEU A 10 -34.57 -4.03 48.47
CA LEU A 10 -34.80 -2.72 49.06
C LEU A 10 -34.51 -1.64 48.00
N THR A 11 -35.55 -1.14 47.35
CA THR A 11 -35.46 -0.03 46.41
C THR A 11 -35.36 1.30 47.18
N ILE A 12 -34.15 1.73 47.53
CA ILE A 12 -33.90 3.08 48.03
C ILE A 12 -33.89 4.04 46.83
N ALA A 13 -34.98 4.78 46.65
CA ALA A 13 -35.04 5.91 45.72
C ALA A 13 -34.29 7.11 46.34
N LEU A 14 -32.96 7.11 46.25
CA LEU A 14 -32.17 8.31 46.46
C LEU A 14 -32.39 9.23 45.25
N ALA A 15 -33.24 10.25 45.42
CA ALA A 15 -33.27 11.41 44.54
C ALA A 15 -31.94 12.18 44.70
N GLY A 16 -30.90 11.68 44.05
CA GLY A 16 -29.64 12.39 43.92
C GLY A 16 -29.92 13.66 43.11
N VAL A 17 -29.96 14.80 43.78
CA VAL A 17 -29.84 16.11 43.12
C VAL A 17 -28.45 16.12 42.48
N GLY A 18 -28.38 15.71 41.22
CA GLY A 18 -27.12 15.72 40.47
C GLY A 18 -26.60 17.15 40.46
N ALA A 19 -25.43 17.36 41.07
CA ALA A 19 -24.75 18.65 40.98
C ALA A 19 -24.65 19.02 39.50
N ALA A 20 -25.19 20.19 39.14
CA ALA A 20 -25.11 20.69 37.78
C ALA A 20 -23.64 20.64 37.32
N ALA A 21 -23.40 20.14 36.10
CA ALA A 21 -22.06 20.09 35.55
C ALA A 21 -21.43 21.48 35.65
N GLU A 22 -20.24 21.55 36.23
CA GLU A 22 -19.57 22.82 36.48
C GLU A 22 -19.29 23.50 35.13
N SER A 23 -19.81 24.72 34.94
CA SER A 23 -19.51 25.52 33.76
C SER A 23 -18.00 25.78 33.68
N VAL A 24 -17.44 25.63 32.48
CA VAL A 24 -16.01 25.85 32.21
C VAL A 24 -15.84 26.86 31.09
N VAL A 25 -14.88 27.76 31.29
CA VAL A 25 -14.47 28.77 30.31
C VAL A 25 -13.10 28.40 29.79
N THR A 26 -12.89 28.50 28.48
CA THR A 26 -11.58 28.37 27.87
C THR A 26 -11.15 29.71 27.28
N VAL A 27 -9.95 30.17 27.60
CA VAL A 27 -9.38 31.38 27.01
C VAL A 27 -8.04 31.08 26.38
N ARG A 28 -7.75 31.74 25.26
CA ARG A 28 -6.46 31.70 24.57
C ARG A 28 -5.71 33.00 24.85
N MET A 29 -4.51 32.85 25.36
CA MET A 29 -3.59 33.92 25.72
C MET A 29 -2.35 33.80 24.85
N GLY A 30 -1.98 34.86 24.13
CA GLY A 30 -0.93 34.78 23.13
C GLY A 30 -0.96 35.95 22.17
N GLU A 31 -0.02 35.96 21.23
CA GLU A 31 0.04 36.96 20.15
C GLU A 31 -0.43 36.38 18.80
N GLN A 32 -1.18 35.27 18.82
CA GLN A 32 -1.89 34.79 17.62
C GLN A 32 -3.15 35.62 17.37
N ASP A 33 -3.58 35.73 16.12
CA ASP A 33 -4.84 36.40 15.74
C ASP A 33 -6.09 35.79 16.39
N THR A 34 -5.99 34.55 16.85
CA THR A 34 -7.10 33.81 17.51
C THR A 34 -7.08 33.95 19.05
N CYS A 35 -6.10 34.66 19.61
CA CYS A 35 -6.01 34.88 21.05
C CYS A 35 -6.90 36.06 21.46
N LYS A 36 -7.83 35.83 22.39
CA LYS A 36 -8.68 36.89 22.96
C LYS A 36 -7.94 37.76 23.96
N ILE A 37 -6.85 37.25 24.53
CA ILE A 37 -6.00 37.95 25.47
C ILE A 37 -4.62 38.12 24.85
N THR A 38 -4.34 39.31 24.32
CA THR A 38 -3.08 39.68 23.64
C THR A 38 -2.25 40.64 24.49
N GLY A 39 -1.00 40.89 24.07
CA GLY A 39 -0.07 41.75 24.81
C GLY A 39 0.26 41.20 26.21
N VAL A 40 0.22 39.88 26.36
CA VAL A 40 0.48 39.17 27.62
C VAL A 40 1.66 38.20 27.49
N THR A 41 2.26 38.12 26.31
CA THR A 41 3.29 37.14 26.03
C THR A 41 4.64 37.82 25.90
N THR A 42 5.62 37.34 26.66
CA THR A 42 7.03 37.68 26.44
C THR A 42 7.75 36.44 25.96
N ILE A 43 8.35 36.50 24.77
CA ILE A 43 9.14 35.41 24.19
C ILE A 43 10.58 35.87 24.08
N SER A 44 11.49 35.16 24.74
CA SER A 44 12.92 35.19 24.41
C SER A 44 13.21 33.98 23.53
N ALA A 45 13.38 34.24 22.24
CA ALA A 45 13.79 33.22 21.27
C ALA A 45 15.27 32.92 21.53
N GLY A 46 15.56 31.94 22.39
CA GLY A 46 16.94 31.53 22.57
C GLY A 46 17.48 30.78 21.35
N GLU A 47 18.80 30.58 21.33
CA GLU A 47 19.47 29.92 20.21
C GLU A 47 18.92 28.50 19.98
N ALA A 48 19.06 27.99 18.75
CA ALA A 48 18.43 26.74 18.31
C ALA A 48 18.72 25.51 19.20
N LYS A 49 19.82 25.50 19.96
CA LYS A 49 20.17 24.45 20.93
C LYS A 49 19.86 24.81 22.39
N ALA A 50 19.81 26.09 22.75
CA ALA A 50 19.56 26.55 24.12
C ALA A 50 18.06 26.52 24.49
N GLY A 51 17.18 26.47 23.49
CA GLY A 51 15.74 26.58 23.67
C GLY A 51 15.32 28.03 23.96
N GLY A 52 14.02 28.29 24.12
CA GLY A 52 13.50 29.62 24.40
C GLY A 52 12.84 29.72 25.78
N THR A 53 12.52 30.94 26.19
CA THR A 53 11.63 31.17 27.34
C THR A 53 10.38 31.90 26.89
N ILE A 54 9.22 31.46 27.39
CA ILE A 54 7.93 32.09 27.16
C ILE A 54 7.23 32.34 28.48
N ARG A 55 6.75 33.56 28.69
CA ARG A 55 5.97 33.93 29.88
C ARG A 55 4.61 34.46 29.43
N PHE A 56 3.57 34.05 30.15
CA PHE A 56 2.21 34.54 29.97
C PHE A 56 1.78 35.31 31.21
N ASP A 57 1.36 36.56 31.06
CA ASP A 57 0.76 37.32 32.15
C ASP A 57 -0.67 36.86 32.42
N LEU A 58 -0.87 36.16 33.54
CA LEU A 58 -2.18 35.68 33.98
C LEU A 58 -3.04 36.77 34.63
N GLY A 59 -2.52 38.00 34.82
CA GLY A 59 -3.23 39.09 35.47
C GLY A 59 -4.52 39.51 34.77
N LYS A 60 -4.67 39.18 33.48
CA LYS A 60 -5.91 39.39 32.72
C LYS A 60 -6.95 38.28 32.89
N LEU A 61 -6.67 37.23 33.66
CA LEU A 61 -7.63 36.18 34.03
C LEU A 61 -8.37 36.55 35.33
N PRO A 62 -9.60 36.03 35.55
CA PRO A 62 -10.32 36.28 36.79
C PRO A 62 -9.53 35.83 38.03
N LYS A 63 -9.43 36.69 39.04
CA LYS A 63 -8.78 36.36 40.32
C LYS A 63 -9.49 35.18 40.99
N GLY A 64 -8.73 34.26 41.57
CA GLY A 64 -9.27 33.09 42.27
C GLY A 64 -9.88 32.01 41.36
N MET A 65 -9.69 32.11 40.03
CA MET A 65 -10.19 31.10 39.10
C MET A 65 -9.65 29.70 39.44
N ARG A 66 -10.52 28.69 39.31
CA ARG A 66 -10.12 27.29 39.50
C ARG A 66 -9.69 26.68 38.17
N VAL A 67 -8.40 26.80 37.86
CA VAL A 67 -7.81 26.22 36.64
C VAL A 67 -8.07 24.71 36.61
N LYS A 68 -8.72 24.25 35.54
CA LYS A 68 -9.01 22.84 35.28
C LYS A 68 -7.96 22.23 34.37
N ARG A 69 -7.57 22.96 33.33
CA ARG A 69 -6.59 22.53 32.33
C ARG A 69 -5.84 23.73 31.77
N ALA A 70 -4.55 23.60 31.51
CA ALA A 70 -3.80 24.56 30.73
C ALA A 70 -2.89 23.85 29.73
N VAL A 71 -2.96 24.25 28.46
CA VAL A 71 -2.20 23.63 27.38
C VAL A 71 -1.43 24.71 26.64
N LEU A 72 -0.11 24.60 26.61
CA LEU A 72 0.71 25.35 25.67
C LEU A 72 0.56 24.70 24.30
N ARG A 73 0.22 25.49 23.29
CA ARG A 73 0.01 25.03 21.91
C ARG A 73 0.92 25.79 20.96
N MET A 74 1.43 25.09 19.96
CA MET A 74 2.17 25.70 18.87
C MET A 74 1.95 24.94 17.57
N TRP A 75 1.56 25.67 16.53
CA TRP A 75 1.45 25.13 15.19
C TRP A 75 2.75 25.34 14.42
N VAL A 76 3.21 24.30 13.73
CA VAL A 76 4.47 24.37 12.97
C VAL A 76 4.25 23.90 11.53
N ALA A 77 4.66 24.73 10.57
CA ALA A 77 4.66 24.39 9.16
C ALA A 77 5.88 23.53 8.79
N LEU A 78 5.74 22.21 8.94
CA LEU A 78 6.76 21.19 8.68
C LEU A 78 7.19 21.09 7.20
N GLY A 79 6.38 21.59 6.26
CA GLY A 79 6.70 21.54 4.83
C GLY A 79 7.74 22.56 4.36
N SER A 80 8.05 23.58 5.16
CA SER A 80 8.94 24.68 4.76
C SER A 80 10.43 24.36 4.98
N ARG A 81 11.34 25.06 4.28
CA ARG A 81 12.78 25.05 4.58
C ARG A 81 13.15 25.90 5.81
N ALA A 82 12.16 26.46 6.52
CA ALA A 82 12.40 27.33 7.65
C ALA A 82 13.11 26.57 8.80
N PRO A 83 13.98 27.24 9.58
CA PRO A 83 14.66 26.62 10.72
C PRO A 83 13.70 25.93 11.71
N LEU A 84 12.54 26.53 11.98
CA LEU A 84 11.52 25.98 12.86
C LEU A 84 10.98 24.63 12.35
N SER A 85 10.76 24.50 11.05
CA SER A 85 10.35 23.23 10.43
C SER A 85 11.37 22.11 10.65
N LYS A 86 12.66 22.42 10.48
CA LYS A 86 13.74 21.44 10.72
C LYS A 86 13.82 21.02 12.19
N ALA A 87 13.54 21.92 13.13
CA ALA A 87 13.56 21.64 14.56
C ALA A 87 12.41 20.72 14.99
N PHE A 88 11.24 20.82 14.34
CA PHE A 88 10.03 20.07 14.68
C PHE A 88 9.73 18.85 13.80
N GLY A 89 10.47 18.69 12.71
CA GLY A 89 10.30 17.58 11.78
C GLY A 89 10.62 16.21 12.36
N ILE A 90 10.08 15.17 11.71
CA ILE A 90 10.35 13.77 12.08
C ILE A 90 11.84 13.43 12.09
N ARG A 91 12.66 14.12 11.28
CA ARG A 91 14.12 13.94 11.29
C ARG A 91 14.80 14.32 12.60
N ARG A 92 14.09 14.93 13.56
CA ARG A 92 14.65 15.16 14.91
C ARG A 92 15.02 13.84 15.60
N TRP A 93 14.33 12.75 15.26
CA TRP A 93 14.69 11.41 15.72
C TRP A 93 16.04 10.91 15.17
N ASP A 94 16.62 11.55 14.15
CA ASP A 94 17.98 11.26 13.67
C ASP A 94 19.07 11.68 14.65
N ASP A 95 18.73 12.55 15.60
CA ASP A 95 19.59 12.86 16.74
C ASP A 95 19.41 11.78 17.83
N PRO A 96 20.48 11.01 18.18
CA PRO A 96 20.40 9.96 19.20
C PRO A 96 20.06 10.49 20.59
N ASP A 97 20.33 11.77 20.87
CA ASP A 97 20.06 12.41 22.16
C ASP A 97 18.63 12.98 22.25
N PHE A 98 17.87 12.92 21.15
CA PHE A 98 16.50 13.44 21.15
C PHE A 98 15.54 12.51 21.90
N ASP A 99 14.96 13.03 22.98
CA ASP A 99 13.97 12.33 23.80
C ASP A 99 12.66 13.12 24.00
N GLY A 100 12.36 14.02 23.07
CA GLY A 100 11.11 14.79 23.00
C GLY A 100 11.26 16.29 23.18
N PHE A 101 10.22 17.03 22.81
CA PHE A 101 10.11 18.47 23.05
C PHE A 101 9.62 18.72 24.45
N LYS A 102 10.49 19.27 25.29
CA LYS A 102 10.29 19.44 26.72
C LYS A 102 10.00 20.89 27.06
N VAL A 103 9.10 21.06 28.01
CA VAL A 103 8.75 22.34 28.62
C VAL A 103 9.04 22.23 30.11
N TYR A 104 9.77 23.19 30.65
CA TYR A 104 10.21 23.29 32.04
C TYR A 104 9.65 24.56 32.66
N GLN A 105 9.51 24.58 33.99
CA GLN A 105 9.23 25.80 34.72
C GLN A 105 10.55 26.58 34.94
N VAL A 106 10.58 27.89 34.65
CA VAL A 106 11.78 28.71 34.88
C VAL A 106 12.07 28.79 36.38
N GLY A 107 13.30 28.45 36.76
CA GLY A 107 13.72 28.36 38.17
C GLY A 107 13.08 27.21 38.95
N GLY A 108 12.42 26.27 38.27
CA GLY A 108 11.97 25.00 38.86
C GLY A 108 13.03 23.91 38.78
N ALA A 109 12.68 22.69 39.20
CA ALA A 109 13.55 21.52 39.06
C ALA A 109 13.84 21.21 37.58
N ASP A 110 14.95 20.52 37.30
CA ASP A 110 15.34 20.08 35.95
C ASP A 110 14.46 18.95 35.36
N ARG A 111 13.28 18.73 35.95
CA ARG A 111 12.27 17.83 35.42
C ARG A 111 11.29 18.61 34.52
N PRO A 112 11.00 18.13 33.30
CA PRO A 112 10.01 18.80 32.45
C PRO A 112 8.61 18.72 33.06
N VAL A 113 7.88 19.83 32.96
CA VAL A 113 6.44 19.91 33.25
C VAL A 113 5.65 19.06 32.24
N ALA A 114 6.08 19.11 30.98
CA ALA A 114 5.44 18.37 29.89
C ALA A 114 6.45 17.97 28.82
N THR A 115 6.13 16.90 28.09
CA THR A 115 6.90 16.45 26.93
C THR A 115 5.95 16.08 25.79
N CYS A 116 6.22 16.62 24.61
CA CYS A 116 5.52 16.31 23.37
C CYS A 116 6.49 15.62 22.41
N TYR A 117 6.03 14.59 21.71
CA TYR A 117 6.84 13.83 20.78
C TYR A 117 6.36 14.07 19.33
N PRO A 118 7.22 14.60 18.44
CA PRO A 118 6.85 14.80 17.05
C PRO A 118 6.71 13.45 16.37
N PHE A 119 5.56 13.23 15.75
CA PHE A 119 5.40 12.11 14.85
C PHE A 119 4.35 12.43 13.78
N ALA A 120 4.58 13.54 13.08
CA ALA A 120 3.66 14.12 12.11
C ALA A 120 4.04 13.81 10.66
N PHE A 121 3.07 13.33 9.87
CA PHE A 121 3.18 13.07 8.43
C PHE A 121 2.59 14.19 7.56
N THR A 122 2.39 15.35 8.16
CA THR A 122 1.58 16.42 7.58
C THR A 122 2.44 17.65 7.31
N PRO A 123 2.05 18.50 6.35
CA PRO A 123 2.76 19.75 6.08
C PRO A 123 2.65 20.76 7.24
N ALA A 124 1.68 20.60 8.14
CA ALA A 124 1.57 21.34 9.38
C ALA A 124 1.09 20.44 10.53
N ALA A 125 1.63 20.63 11.73
CA ALA A 125 1.26 19.89 12.92
C ALA A 125 1.09 20.83 14.12
N CYS A 126 0.14 20.50 15.00
CA CYS A 126 -0.02 21.14 16.29
C CYS A 126 0.71 20.33 17.36
N HIS A 127 1.57 21.00 18.12
CA HIS A 127 2.22 20.45 19.28
C HIS A 127 1.54 20.98 20.54
N GLU A 128 1.28 20.08 21.49
CA GLU A 128 0.60 20.40 22.74
C GLU A 128 1.42 19.94 23.93
N TRP A 129 1.47 20.77 24.97
CA TRP A 129 2.10 20.47 26.24
C TRP A 129 1.12 20.78 27.37
N ASP A 130 0.78 19.77 28.17
CA ASP A 130 -0.07 19.95 29.35
C ASP A 130 0.73 20.63 30.47
N VAL A 131 0.52 21.93 30.63
CA VAL A 131 1.19 22.77 31.62
C VAL A 131 0.26 23.12 32.78
N THR A 132 -0.78 22.32 32.99
CA THR A 132 -1.82 22.57 34.01
C THR A 132 -1.22 22.76 35.39
N ALA A 133 -0.24 21.94 35.79
CA ALA A 133 0.39 22.04 37.10
C ALA A 133 1.11 23.39 37.30
N ALA A 134 1.87 23.84 36.31
CA ALA A 134 2.58 25.13 36.36
C ALA A 134 1.59 26.31 36.43
N VAL A 135 0.55 26.30 35.59
CA VAL A 135 -0.46 27.37 35.56
C VAL A 135 -1.29 27.41 36.84
N LYS A 136 -1.60 26.25 37.44
CA LYS A 136 -2.24 26.19 38.77
C LYS A 136 -1.36 26.85 39.83
N ALA A 137 -0.05 26.59 39.82
CA ALA A 137 0.88 27.23 40.74
C ALA A 137 0.93 28.75 40.55
N TRP A 138 1.01 29.22 39.30
CA TRP A 138 1.00 30.65 38.99
C TRP A 138 -0.31 31.36 39.35
N SER A 139 -1.43 30.64 39.23
CA SER A 139 -2.74 31.17 39.62
C SER A 139 -2.91 31.26 41.14
N ALA A 140 -2.20 30.41 41.90
CA ALA A 140 -2.19 30.46 43.36
C ALA A 140 -1.18 31.51 43.88
N ASP A 141 -0.04 31.67 43.19
CA ASP A 141 0.99 32.66 43.50
C ASP A 141 1.54 33.26 42.20
N ALA A 142 1.20 34.53 41.93
CA ALA A 142 1.66 35.23 40.74
C ALA A 142 3.19 35.40 40.69
N ALA A 143 3.88 35.43 41.84
CA ALA A 143 5.34 35.53 41.90
C ALA A 143 6.03 34.23 41.45
N ALA A 144 5.34 33.09 41.52
CA ALA A 144 5.81 31.81 40.99
C ALA A 144 5.85 31.78 39.45
N ASN A 145 5.19 32.73 38.77
CA ASN A 145 5.17 32.84 37.32
C ASN A 145 6.47 33.47 36.78
N LYS A 146 7.52 32.66 36.74
CA LYS A 146 8.80 32.98 36.08
C LYS A 146 8.80 32.62 34.58
N GLY A 147 7.68 32.09 34.07
CA GLY A 147 7.53 31.58 32.70
C GLY A 147 7.92 30.11 32.53
N LEU A 148 7.95 29.68 31.27
CA LEU A 148 8.31 28.34 30.80
C LEU A 148 9.59 28.41 29.97
N ARG A 149 10.51 27.48 30.21
CA ARG A 149 11.69 27.24 29.37
C ARG A 149 11.44 26.04 28.47
N THR A 150 11.91 26.07 27.24
CA THR A 150 11.82 24.95 26.29
C THR A 150 13.20 24.38 25.98
N ASN A 151 13.30 23.17 25.44
CA ASN A 151 14.53 22.63 24.82
C ASN A 151 14.51 22.74 23.29
N PHE A 152 13.63 23.58 22.76
CA PHE A 152 13.40 23.78 21.33
C PHE A 152 13.25 25.27 21.03
N PRO A 153 13.60 25.73 19.82
CA PRO A 153 13.46 27.13 19.48
C PRO A 153 11.99 27.56 19.49
N LEU A 154 11.72 28.73 20.05
CA LEU A 154 10.44 29.42 19.94
C LEU A 154 10.49 30.43 18.80
N PRO A 155 9.41 30.61 18.03
CA PRO A 155 9.34 31.70 17.08
C PRO A 155 9.35 33.05 17.82
N ALA A 156 9.94 34.09 17.21
CA ALA A 156 9.90 35.44 17.76
C ALA A 156 8.45 35.95 17.93
N ALA A 157 8.23 36.92 18.81
CA ALA A 157 6.88 37.44 19.10
C ALA A 157 6.14 37.96 17.86
N GLY A 158 6.86 38.56 16.90
CA GLY A 158 6.30 39.06 15.62
C GLY A 158 6.37 38.04 14.47
N PHE A 159 6.54 36.75 14.72
CA PHE A 159 6.71 35.75 13.67
C PHE A 159 5.47 35.65 12.77
N GLU A 160 5.66 35.59 11.45
CA GLU A 160 4.58 35.40 10.48
C GLU A 160 4.68 34.04 9.77
N PRO A 161 3.54 33.37 9.47
CA PRO A 161 2.18 33.82 9.77
C PRO A 161 1.82 33.68 11.27
N ALA A 162 1.06 34.63 11.81
CA ALA A 162 0.73 34.75 13.24
C ALA A 162 0.17 33.47 13.88
N TRP A 163 -0.55 32.62 13.14
CA TRP A 163 -1.08 31.34 13.64
C TRP A 163 0.00 30.32 14.06
N GLN A 164 1.26 30.51 13.68
CA GLN A 164 2.39 29.67 14.12
C GLN A 164 3.01 30.11 15.46
N ARG A 165 2.64 31.28 15.98
CA ARG A 165 3.11 31.75 17.29
C ARG A 165 2.59 30.84 18.41
N PRO A 166 3.33 30.56 19.49
CA PRO A 166 2.80 29.77 20.60
C PRO A 166 1.68 30.53 21.33
N HIS A 167 0.71 29.80 21.88
CA HIS A 167 -0.31 30.36 22.77
C HIS A 167 -0.61 29.42 23.94
N LEU A 168 -1.08 29.99 25.05
CA LEU A 168 -1.57 29.26 26.20
C LEU A 168 -3.09 29.19 26.16
N GLN A 169 -3.64 27.98 26.13
CA GLN A 169 -5.06 27.74 26.27
C GLN A 169 -5.36 27.34 27.73
N VAL A 170 -6.07 28.18 28.47
CA VAL A 170 -6.45 27.94 29.87
C VAL A 170 -7.94 27.66 29.96
N THR A 171 -8.31 26.50 30.47
CA THR A 171 -9.67 26.14 30.86
C THR A 171 -9.80 26.22 32.38
N TYR A 172 -10.76 26.99 32.88
CA TYR A 172 -11.03 27.15 34.30
C TYR A 172 -12.53 27.09 34.57
N ALA A 173 -12.90 26.81 35.82
CA ALA A 173 -14.30 26.82 36.23
C ALA A 173 -14.85 28.23 36.37
N GLY A 174 -16.04 28.45 35.84
CA GLY A 174 -16.74 29.73 35.90
C GLY A 174 -17.81 29.82 34.83
N PRO A 175 -18.71 30.81 34.91
CA PRO A 175 -19.71 31.04 33.88
C PRO A 175 -19.01 31.28 32.53
N ASN A 176 -19.44 30.60 31.47
CA ASN A 176 -18.89 30.77 30.14
C ASN A 176 -19.75 31.72 29.27
N PRO A 177 -19.52 33.06 29.34
CA PRO A 177 -20.23 34.01 28.48
C PRO A 177 -19.78 33.90 27.01
N ASN A 178 -18.66 33.21 26.75
CA ASN A 178 -18.08 33.02 25.43
C ASN A 178 -18.42 31.67 24.81
N ARG A 179 -19.38 30.92 25.38
CA ARG A 179 -19.78 29.63 24.81
C ARG A 179 -20.35 29.84 23.41
N PRO A 180 -19.93 29.06 22.41
CA PRO A 180 -20.47 29.15 21.06
C PRO A 180 -21.95 28.75 21.04
N ALA A 181 -22.69 29.15 20.00
CA ALA A 181 -24.02 28.59 19.75
C ALA A 181 -23.92 27.07 19.54
N GLN A 182 -24.91 26.30 19.99
CA GLN A 182 -24.96 24.87 19.66
C GLN A 182 -25.26 24.66 18.17
N PRO A 183 -24.73 23.59 17.56
CA PRO A 183 -25.20 23.13 16.26
C PRO A 183 -26.68 22.72 16.35
N LYS A 184 -27.37 22.72 15.21
CA LYS A 184 -28.79 22.39 15.16
C LYS A 184 -29.08 21.16 14.31
N GLY A 185 -30.25 20.56 14.48
CA GLY A 185 -30.72 19.47 13.63
C GLY A 185 -29.83 18.23 13.66
N LEU A 186 -29.30 17.86 14.83
CA LEU A 186 -28.59 16.60 15.03
C LEU A 186 -29.51 15.44 14.63
N ARG A 187 -29.02 14.61 13.72
CA ARG A 187 -29.67 13.36 13.30
C ARG A 187 -28.70 12.22 13.53
N ALA A 188 -29.20 11.17 14.16
CA ALA A 188 -28.48 9.93 14.39
C ALA A 188 -29.17 8.79 13.65
N VAL A 189 -28.46 8.14 12.73
CA VAL A 189 -29.02 7.06 11.92
C VAL A 189 -28.14 5.83 12.04
N TYR A 190 -28.68 4.77 12.63
CA TYR A 190 -28.02 3.47 12.68
C TYR A 190 -28.17 2.72 11.35
N ARG A 191 -27.05 2.24 10.79
CA ARG A 191 -27.02 1.36 9.61
C ARG A 191 -25.81 0.42 9.70
N SER A 192 -26.06 -0.88 9.55
CA SER A 192 -25.02 -1.92 9.40
C SER A 192 -23.88 -1.82 10.42
N GLY A 193 -24.16 -1.72 11.72
CA GLY A 193 -23.11 -1.66 12.75
C GLY A 193 -22.44 -0.29 12.90
N GLN A 194 -22.98 0.74 12.24
CA GLN A 194 -22.50 2.12 12.35
C GLN A 194 -23.64 3.08 12.69
N VAL A 195 -23.31 4.19 13.32
CA VAL A 195 -24.21 5.33 13.53
C VAL A 195 -23.65 6.54 12.79
N PHE A 196 -24.42 7.06 11.84
CA PHE A 196 -24.13 8.29 11.12
C PHE A 196 -24.77 9.45 11.89
N LEU A 197 -23.93 10.35 12.40
CA LEU A 197 -24.31 11.56 13.10
C LEU A 197 -24.09 12.74 12.15
N THR A 198 -25.15 13.49 11.85
CA THR A 198 -25.08 14.71 11.05
C THR A 198 -25.77 15.86 11.74
N TRP A 199 -25.27 17.08 11.57
CA TRP A 199 -25.84 18.29 12.17
C TRP A 199 -25.59 19.50 11.27
N LYS A 200 -26.33 20.59 11.49
CA LYS A 200 -26.04 21.90 10.91
C LYS A 200 -24.96 22.59 11.70
N GLN A 201 -23.87 22.90 11.00
CA GLN A 201 -22.72 23.58 11.54
C GLN A 201 -23.06 25.03 11.88
N ILE A 202 -22.34 25.57 12.85
CA ILE A 202 -22.40 26.99 13.18
C ILE A 202 -21.50 27.78 12.23
N PRO A 203 -21.95 28.93 11.68
CA PRO A 203 -21.08 29.82 10.93
C PRO A 203 -19.86 30.23 11.75
N HIS A 204 -18.68 30.19 11.14
CA HIS A 204 -17.44 30.61 11.76
C HIS A 204 -16.44 31.00 10.68
N ASP A 205 -15.92 32.21 10.74
CA ASP A 205 -15.02 32.76 9.72
C ASP A 205 -13.53 32.55 10.05
N GLY A 206 -13.22 32.05 11.24
CA GLY A 206 -11.85 31.72 11.65
C GLY A 206 -11.30 30.46 10.98
N ALA A 207 -10.11 30.03 11.42
CA ALA A 207 -9.46 28.84 10.88
C ALA A 207 -10.32 27.59 11.13
N PHE A 208 -10.38 26.69 10.16
CA PHE A 208 -11.29 25.54 10.24
C PHE A 208 -11.03 24.63 11.46
N PHE A 209 -9.79 24.57 11.97
CA PHE A 209 -9.41 23.79 13.15
C PHE A 209 -9.75 24.47 14.48
N ASP A 210 -10.16 25.74 14.45
CA ASP A 210 -10.66 26.45 15.63
C ASP A 210 -12.16 26.26 15.85
N SER A 211 -12.87 25.77 14.83
CA SER A 211 -14.26 25.31 14.91
C SER A 211 -14.29 23.79 14.85
N THR A 212 -14.47 23.18 16.02
CA THR A 212 -14.60 21.73 16.17
C THR A 212 -15.92 21.36 16.84
N TYR A 213 -16.26 20.09 16.78
CA TYR A 213 -17.46 19.51 17.35
C TYR A 213 -17.09 18.27 18.14
N ARG A 214 -17.61 18.15 19.36
CA ARG A 214 -17.47 16.94 20.18
C ARG A 214 -18.76 16.17 20.18
N LEU A 215 -18.63 14.86 20.09
CA LEU A 215 -19.75 13.96 19.98
C LEU A 215 -19.78 13.00 21.14
N TYR A 216 -20.94 12.87 21.75
CA TYR A 216 -21.14 12.11 22.96
C TYR A 216 -22.19 11.02 22.74
N ALA A 217 -22.03 9.90 23.45
CA ALA A 217 -23.03 8.85 23.58
C ALA A 217 -23.34 8.54 25.04
N HIS A 218 -24.59 8.21 25.34
CA HIS A 218 -25.02 7.82 26.68
C HIS A 218 -26.15 6.78 26.61
N THR A 219 -26.46 6.12 27.73
CA THR A 219 -27.56 5.14 27.84
C THR A 219 -28.90 5.79 28.23
N GLN A 220 -28.88 7.07 28.58
CA GLN A 220 -30.04 7.92 28.87
C GLN A 220 -29.95 9.22 28.05
N PRO A 221 -31.05 9.97 27.83
CA PRO A 221 -31.02 11.28 27.18
C PRO A 221 -29.92 12.17 27.76
N ILE A 222 -29.10 12.76 26.89
CA ILE A 222 -27.99 13.61 27.31
C ILE A 222 -28.50 15.00 27.63
N THR A 223 -28.13 15.52 28.79
CA THR A 223 -28.43 16.86 29.29
C THR A 223 -27.14 17.49 29.81
N ALA A 224 -27.17 18.79 30.12
CA ALA A 224 -26.04 19.44 30.78
C ALA A 224 -25.62 18.73 32.08
N ALA A 225 -26.59 18.21 32.85
CA ALA A 225 -26.34 17.58 34.14
C ALA A 225 -25.63 16.22 34.06
N ASN A 226 -25.75 15.49 32.94
CA ASN A 226 -25.14 14.17 32.77
C ASN A 226 -24.08 14.10 31.66
N LEU A 227 -23.69 15.24 31.07
CA LEU A 227 -22.66 15.28 30.03
C LEU A 227 -21.32 14.71 30.51
N ASP A 228 -20.96 14.95 31.77
CA ASP A 228 -19.70 14.44 32.36
C ASP A 228 -19.67 12.92 32.49
N SER A 229 -20.83 12.25 32.56
CA SER A 229 -20.94 10.79 32.53
C SER A 229 -21.13 10.21 31.12
N ALA A 230 -21.30 11.07 30.11
CA ALA A 230 -21.42 10.65 28.72
C ALA A 230 -20.07 10.24 28.13
N GLU A 231 -20.09 9.22 27.27
CA GLU A 231 -18.92 8.74 26.55
C GLU A 231 -18.57 9.72 25.43
N LEU A 232 -17.42 10.39 25.50
CA LEU A 232 -16.89 11.16 24.38
C LEU A 232 -16.45 10.22 23.26
N LEU A 233 -17.20 10.21 22.15
CA LEU A 233 -16.93 9.38 20.98
C LEU A 233 -15.74 9.89 20.17
N GLY A 234 -15.58 11.22 20.11
CA GLY A 234 -14.51 11.86 19.35
C GLY A 234 -14.75 13.36 19.13
N GLU A 235 -13.79 13.99 18.47
CA GLU A 235 -13.80 15.41 18.11
C GLU A 235 -13.47 15.54 16.61
N VAL A 236 -14.26 16.33 15.88
CA VAL A 236 -14.04 16.58 14.44
C VAL A 236 -14.13 18.07 14.13
N HIS A 237 -13.40 18.54 13.12
CA HIS A 237 -13.45 19.94 12.69
C HIS A 237 -14.67 20.21 11.78
N ARG A 238 -14.96 21.49 11.49
CA ARG A 238 -16.07 21.94 10.62
C ARG A 238 -16.04 21.48 9.15
N ASN A 239 -15.06 20.67 8.77
CA ASN A 239 -14.93 20.12 7.41
C ASN A 239 -15.07 18.59 7.43
N SER A 240 -15.70 18.02 8.46
CA SER A 240 -15.84 16.57 8.65
C SER A 240 -16.69 15.88 7.58
N GLN A 241 -17.53 16.63 6.87
CA GLN A 241 -18.28 16.23 5.68
C GLN A 241 -17.46 16.23 4.39
N LEU A 242 -16.27 16.85 4.38
CA LEU A 242 -15.45 16.98 3.19
C LEU A 242 -14.85 15.62 2.83
N ASN A 243 -15.11 15.19 1.59
CA ASN A 243 -14.44 14.03 1.02
C ASN A 243 -13.04 14.46 0.55
N TYR A 244 -12.11 14.48 1.50
CA TYR A 244 -10.74 14.95 1.30
C TYR A 244 -10.06 14.28 0.14
N ARG A 245 -10.21 12.96 0.03
CA ARG A 245 -9.53 12.19 -1.00
C ARG A 245 -10.06 12.59 -2.38
N ARG A 246 -11.37 12.56 -2.58
CA ARG A 246 -11.95 12.92 -3.88
C ARG A 246 -11.67 14.37 -4.27
N SER A 247 -11.64 15.29 -3.29
CA SER A 247 -11.25 16.69 -3.51
C SER A 247 -9.77 16.84 -3.85
N ALA A 248 -8.88 16.08 -3.20
CA ALA A 248 -7.44 16.10 -3.49
C ALA A 248 -7.12 15.61 -4.90
N TYR A 249 -7.61 14.40 -5.24
CA TYR A 249 -7.26 13.74 -6.50
C TYR A 249 -7.84 14.47 -7.72
N SER A 250 -8.98 15.15 -7.56
CA SER A 250 -9.60 15.90 -8.65
C SER A 250 -8.76 17.10 -9.09
N HIS A 251 -8.08 17.77 -8.15
CA HIS A 251 -7.32 19.00 -8.43
C HIS A 251 -5.83 18.75 -8.71
N ASP A 252 -5.18 17.89 -7.91
CA ASP A 252 -3.73 17.74 -7.93
C ASP A 252 -3.26 16.46 -8.65
N GLY A 253 -4.14 15.46 -8.78
CA GLY A 253 -3.79 14.10 -9.15
C GLY A 253 -4.33 13.56 -10.46
N MET A 254 -4.80 14.43 -11.36
CA MET A 254 -5.47 14.01 -12.60
C MET A 254 -4.68 13.01 -13.47
N GLY A 255 -3.37 12.81 -13.26
CA GLY A 255 -2.57 11.79 -13.96
C GLY A 255 -2.67 10.35 -13.42
N ALA A 256 -2.83 10.16 -12.10
CA ALA A 256 -2.42 8.92 -11.43
C ALA A 256 -3.54 8.13 -10.74
N TYR A 257 -4.80 8.57 -10.82
CA TYR A 257 -5.93 7.82 -10.27
C TYR A 257 -6.92 7.49 -11.38
N ALA A 258 -7.07 6.19 -11.68
CA ALA A 258 -7.72 5.70 -12.90
C ALA A 258 -9.15 6.21 -13.13
N GLY A 259 -9.91 6.41 -12.05
CA GLY A 259 -11.25 7.00 -12.11
C GLY A 259 -11.23 8.43 -12.62
N TYR A 260 -10.20 9.23 -12.27
CA TYR A 260 -10.09 10.59 -12.82
C TYR A 260 -9.65 10.64 -14.27
N GLN A 261 -8.96 9.61 -14.77
CA GLN A 261 -8.77 9.49 -16.22
C GLN A 261 -10.12 9.33 -16.94
N GLN A 262 -11.10 8.68 -16.32
CA GLN A 262 -12.47 8.65 -16.83
C GLN A 262 -13.18 9.98 -16.60
N TYR A 263 -13.01 10.59 -15.42
CA TYR A 263 -13.59 11.89 -15.10
C TYR A 263 -13.19 12.98 -16.11
N LYS A 264 -11.94 13.01 -16.58
CA LYS A 264 -11.52 13.92 -17.67
C LYS A 264 -12.38 13.80 -18.92
N GLY A 265 -12.75 12.57 -19.30
CA GLY A 265 -13.64 12.32 -20.42
C GLY A 265 -15.05 12.87 -20.17
N ILE A 266 -15.51 12.83 -18.92
CA ILE A 266 -16.82 13.36 -18.49
C ILE A 266 -16.83 14.89 -18.52
N LEU A 267 -15.73 15.54 -18.13
CA LEU A 267 -15.59 16.99 -18.15
C LEU A 267 -15.66 17.58 -19.58
N GLY A 268 -15.56 16.74 -20.62
CA GLY A 268 -15.72 17.15 -22.01
C GLY A 268 -14.68 18.18 -22.45
N VAL A 269 -13.45 18.09 -21.92
CA VAL A 269 -12.33 18.93 -22.37
C VAL A 269 -11.48 18.12 -23.34
N THR A 270 -11.49 18.52 -24.60
CA THR A 270 -10.67 17.93 -25.67
C THR A 270 -9.41 18.75 -25.83
N LYS A 271 -8.23 18.10 -25.82
CA LYS A 271 -6.96 18.79 -26.11
C LYS A 271 -6.89 19.11 -27.60
N THR A 272 -6.91 20.39 -27.98
CA THR A 272 -6.69 20.83 -29.36
C THR A 272 -5.19 20.88 -29.68
N LYS A 273 -4.83 21.02 -30.96
CA LYS A 273 -3.43 21.15 -31.37
C LYS A 273 -2.77 22.42 -30.82
N ASP A 274 -3.54 23.49 -30.64
CA ASP A 274 -3.07 24.80 -30.16
C ASP A 274 -2.97 24.87 -28.63
N MET A 275 -3.55 23.91 -27.91
CA MET A 275 -3.43 23.84 -26.46
C MET A 275 -2.07 23.26 -26.05
N THR A 276 -1.27 24.08 -25.36
CA THR A 276 -0.16 23.55 -24.56
C THR A 276 -0.71 22.56 -23.51
N SER A 277 0.16 21.67 -23.00
CA SER A 277 -0.25 20.78 -21.89
C SER A 277 -0.75 21.58 -20.68
N ARG A 278 -0.17 22.75 -20.40
CA ARG A 278 -0.62 23.65 -19.32
C ARG A 278 -2.04 24.16 -19.57
N MET A 279 -2.31 24.71 -20.75
CA MET A 279 -3.65 25.19 -21.11
C MET A 279 -4.72 24.11 -21.01
N TYR A 280 -4.41 22.89 -21.48
CA TYR A 280 -5.31 21.75 -21.34
C TYR A 280 -5.62 21.42 -19.88
N TRP A 281 -4.59 21.44 -19.02
CA TRP A 281 -4.76 21.18 -17.60
C TRP A 281 -5.52 22.28 -16.88
N ASP A 282 -5.29 23.55 -17.21
CA ASP A 282 -6.01 24.68 -16.64
C ASP A 282 -7.50 24.65 -17.04
N ALA A 283 -7.79 24.32 -18.31
CA ALA A 283 -9.17 24.13 -18.79
C ALA A 283 -9.90 22.96 -18.11
N LEU A 284 -9.19 21.84 -17.85
CA LEU A 284 -9.73 20.75 -17.04
C LEU A 284 -10.02 21.19 -15.61
N LYS A 285 -9.07 21.85 -14.94
CA LYS A 285 -9.22 22.33 -13.56
C LYS A 285 -10.39 23.30 -13.41
N ALA A 286 -10.64 24.15 -14.40
CA ALA A 286 -11.77 25.09 -14.39
C ALA A 286 -13.15 24.41 -14.38
N LYS A 287 -13.25 23.15 -14.82
CA LYS A 287 -14.50 22.37 -14.79
C LYS A 287 -14.61 21.40 -13.61
N VAL A 288 -13.52 21.18 -12.88
CA VAL A 288 -13.53 20.31 -11.70
C VAL A 288 -14.22 21.04 -10.55
N PRO A 289 -15.25 20.45 -9.92
CA PRO A 289 -15.85 21.02 -8.71
C PRO A 289 -14.76 21.29 -7.67
N PRO A 290 -14.77 22.47 -7.02
CA PRO A 290 -13.72 22.85 -6.08
C PRO A 290 -13.60 21.87 -4.91
N ARG A 291 -14.70 21.22 -4.53
CA ARG A 291 -14.72 20.20 -3.49
C ARG A 291 -15.79 19.16 -3.75
N PHE A 292 -15.64 18.04 -3.08
CA PHE A 292 -16.65 16.97 -3.00
C PHE A 292 -16.94 16.68 -1.54
N ASN A 293 -18.21 16.53 -1.18
CA ASN A 293 -18.59 16.07 0.16
C ASN A 293 -18.95 14.59 0.14
N PHE A 294 -19.06 14.00 1.33
CA PHE A 294 -19.47 12.61 1.45
C PHE A 294 -20.92 12.40 1.03
N VAL A 295 -21.16 11.25 0.42
CA VAL A 295 -22.50 10.65 0.31
C VAL A 295 -22.67 9.71 1.49
N ILE A 296 -23.78 9.86 2.23
CA ILE A 296 -24.13 8.97 3.36
C ILE A 296 -25.43 8.20 3.14
N ASP A 297 -26.21 8.55 2.12
CA ASP A 297 -27.36 7.76 1.70
C ASP A 297 -26.87 6.52 0.95
N ASP A 298 -27.07 5.32 1.47
CA ASP A 298 -26.73 4.07 0.78
C ASP A 298 -27.81 3.59 -0.20
N GLY A 299 -28.99 4.23 -0.20
CA GLY A 299 -30.12 3.88 -1.04
C GLY A 299 -30.07 4.45 -2.46
N TRP A 300 -29.25 5.48 -2.73
CA TRP A 300 -29.26 6.18 -4.03
C TRP A 300 -28.99 5.28 -5.23
N ALA A 301 -28.13 4.27 -5.08
CA ALA A 301 -27.82 3.35 -6.15
C ALA A 301 -29.04 2.58 -6.64
N LYS A 302 -29.98 2.26 -5.73
CA LYS A 302 -31.25 1.59 -6.06
C LYS A 302 -32.26 2.51 -6.73
N ARG A 303 -32.13 3.83 -6.55
CA ARG A 303 -33.02 4.83 -7.18
C ARG A 303 -32.69 5.06 -8.65
N ILE A 304 -31.45 4.81 -9.06
CA ILE A 304 -31.03 4.87 -10.46
C ILE A 304 -31.33 3.52 -11.14
N GLU A 305 -32.17 3.52 -12.16
CA GLU A 305 -32.55 2.31 -12.92
C GLU A 305 -33.04 1.14 -12.04
N GLY A 306 -33.68 1.44 -10.90
CA GLY A 306 -34.10 0.44 -9.92
C GLY A 306 -32.94 -0.39 -9.32
N GLY A 307 -31.70 0.10 -9.41
CA GLY A 307 -30.49 -0.63 -9.00
C GLY A 307 -30.05 -1.74 -9.96
N LYS A 308 -30.76 -1.96 -11.08
CA LYS A 308 -30.45 -3.03 -12.04
C LYS A 308 -29.04 -2.94 -12.61
N TRP A 309 -28.50 -1.72 -12.73
CA TRP A 309 -27.15 -1.46 -13.24
C TRP A 309 -26.03 -2.04 -12.38
N LEU A 310 -26.28 -2.34 -11.10
CA LEU A 310 -25.31 -3.00 -10.21
C LEU A 310 -25.06 -4.45 -10.62
N THR A 311 -26.04 -5.11 -11.24
CA THR A 311 -25.97 -6.50 -11.70
C THR A 311 -25.93 -6.61 -13.22
N ASP A 312 -26.43 -5.60 -13.94
CA ASP A 312 -26.38 -5.51 -15.40
C ASP A 312 -26.10 -4.08 -15.85
N ALA A 313 -24.82 -3.75 -16.05
CA ALA A 313 -24.40 -2.42 -16.48
C ALA A 313 -24.85 -2.07 -17.92
N LYS A 314 -25.41 -3.01 -18.70
CA LYS A 314 -25.94 -2.71 -20.05
C LYS A 314 -27.13 -1.75 -19.99
N VAL A 315 -27.89 -1.72 -18.89
CA VAL A 315 -29.02 -0.80 -18.73
C VAL A 315 -28.60 0.67 -18.76
N LEU A 316 -27.33 0.97 -18.48
CA LEU A 316 -26.76 2.31 -18.57
C LEU A 316 -26.44 2.74 -20.02
N GLY A 317 -26.63 1.87 -21.01
CA GLY A 317 -26.39 2.18 -22.43
C GLY A 317 -24.92 2.43 -22.79
N THR A 318 -24.70 3.02 -23.96
CA THR A 318 -23.36 3.37 -24.47
C THR A 318 -22.89 4.74 -23.96
N GLY A 319 -21.57 4.95 -23.93
CA GLY A 319 -20.94 6.22 -23.57
C GLY A 319 -20.29 6.20 -22.21
N LEU A 320 -19.88 7.38 -21.77
CA LEU A 320 -19.24 7.61 -20.49
C LEU A 320 -20.21 8.36 -19.57
N ARG A 321 -20.47 7.82 -18.37
CA ARG A 321 -21.43 8.39 -17.41
C ARG A 321 -20.82 8.42 -16.01
N GLU A 322 -21.08 9.52 -15.30
CA GLU A 322 -20.91 9.61 -13.84
C GLU A 322 -22.27 9.43 -13.18
N LEU A 323 -22.38 8.47 -12.26
CA LEU A 323 -23.53 8.27 -11.40
C LEU A 323 -23.12 8.67 -9.99
N LYS A 324 -23.84 9.59 -9.35
CA LYS A 324 -23.49 10.08 -8.02
C LYS A 324 -24.71 10.15 -7.11
N GLY A 325 -24.50 9.87 -5.83
CA GLY A 325 -25.49 10.07 -4.79
C GLY A 325 -25.61 11.53 -4.36
N PRO A 326 -26.59 11.86 -3.51
CA PRO A 326 -26.68 13.19 -2.91
C PRO A 326 -25.53 13.39 -1.93
N GLU A 327 -24.64 14.34 -2.25
CA GLU A 327 -23.56 14.76 -1.35
C GLU A 327 -24.14 15.59 -0.19
N LEU A 328 -23.51 15.51 0.98
CA LEU A 328 -23.82 16.41 2.10
C LEU A 328 -23.57 17.87 1.69
N SER A 329 -24.35 18.79 2.24
CA SER A 329 -24.14 20.22 2.04
C SER A 329 -22.93 20.72 2.85
N ASP A 330 -22.40 21.86 2.44
CA ASP A 330 -21.19 22.44 3.02
C ASP A 330 -21.34 22.90 4.47
N ASP A 331 -22.57 23.15 4.91
CA ASP A 331 -22.94 23.52 6.28
C ASP A 331 -23.34 22.30 7.13
N THR A 332 -23.11 21.08 6.66
CA THR A 332 -23.43 19.86 7.40
C THR A 332 -22.17 19.26 8.01
N GLY A 333 -22.17 18.96 9.30
CA GLY A 333 -21.14 18.16 9.95
C GLY A 333 -21.41 16.66 9.82
N LEU A 334 -20.36 15.85 9.87
CA LEU A 334 -20.44 14.40 9.81
C LEU A 334 -19.55 13.76 10.88
N PHE A 335 -20.09 12.76 11.56
CA PHE A 335 -19.33 11.82 12.35
C PHE A 335 -19.93 10.42 12.21
N VAL A 336 -19.08 9.41 12.11
CA VAL A 336 -19.51 8.02 11.96
C VAL A 336 -18.91 7.19 13.09
N GLN A 337 -19.76 6.66 13.95
CA GLN A 337 -19.37 5.77 15.04
C GLN A 337 -19.52 4.31 14.61
N VAL A 338 -18.50 3.48 14.84
CA VAL A 338 -18.63 2.02 14.77
C VAL A 338 -19.18 1.51 16.11
N VAL A 339 -20.25 0.73 16.05
CA VAL A 339 -20.97 0.25 17.23
C VAL A 339 -20.20 -0.89 17.88
N ALA A 340 -19.56 -0.61 19.02
CA ALA A 340 -18.86 -1.61 19.82
C ALA A 340 -19.77 -2.37 20.81
N LYS A 341 -20.91 -1.78 21.17
CA LYS A 341 -21.89 -2.35 22.12
C LYS A 341 -23.30 -2.08 21.65
N ALA A 342 -24.13 -3.12 21.60
CA ALA A 342 -25.55 -3.03 21.23
C ALA A 342 -26.39 -2.37 22.34
N GLY A 343 -27.59 -1.91 21.98
CA GLY A 343 -28.59 -1.35 22.89
C GLY A 343 -29.04 0.06 22.49
N LYS A 344 -29.98 0.61 23.23
CA LYS A 344 -30.45 1.98 23.02
C LYS A 344 -29.39 3.00 23.44
N ARG A 345 -29.07 3.94 22.55
CA ARG A 345 -28.07 5.00 22.77
C ARG A 345 -28.63 6.37 22.46
N TYR A 346 -28.24 7.35 23.25
CA TYR A 346 -28.58 8.75 23.09
C TYR A 346 -27.33 9.50 22.69
N PHE A 347 -27.48 10.47 21.79
CA PHE A 347 -26.36 11.19 21.20
C PHE A 347 -26.50 12.69 21.44
N ALA A 348 -25.37 13.34 21.61
CA ALA A 348 -25.29 14.79 21.62
C ALA A 348 -24.09 15.26 20.82
N VAL A 349 -24.21 16.46 20.28
CA VAL A 349 -23.11 17.19 19.67
C VAL A 349 -23.00 18.55 20.36
N THR A 350 -21.77 18.91 20.72
CA THR A 350 -21.43 20.23 21.24
C THR A 350 -20.49 20.93 20.26
N SER A 351 -20.66 22.25 20.10
CA SER A 351 -19.70 23.07 19.37
C SER A 351 -18.55 23.49 20.29
N VAL A 352 -17.35 23.58 19.69
CA VAL A 352 -16.15 24.09 20.33
C VAL A 352 -15.54 25.15 19.41
N ILE A 353 -15.62 26.42 19.81
CA ILE A 353 -14.99 27.54 19.11
C ILE A 353 -13.90 28.13 19.99
N ASP A 354 -12.69 28.27 19.43
CA ASP A 354 -11.53 28.80 20.15
C ASP A 354 -11.21 28.04 21.45
N GLY A 355 -11.62 26.76 21.53
CA GLY A 355 -11.50 25.92 22.72
C GLY A 355 -12.63 26.08 23.75
N ASN A 356 -13.58 27.00 23.55
CA ASN A 356 -14.80 27.11 24.35
C ASN A 356 -15.83 26.11 23.87
N GLU A 357 -16.13 25.12 24.70
CA GLU A 357 -17.20 24.16 24.45
C GLU A 357 -18.51 24.68 25.05
N ASN A 358 -19.61 24.60 24.29
CA ASN A 358 -20.94 24.81 24.87
C ASN A 358 -21.42 23.52 25.57
N ARG A 359 -21.45 23.54 26.91
CA ARG A 359 -21.86 22.42 27.78
C ARG A 359 -23.18 22.69 28.52
N GLU A 360 -23.90 23.75 28.18
CA GLU A 360 -25.08 24.20 28.92
C GLU A 360 -26.37 24.12 28.09
N ASP A 361 -26.32 24.57 26.82
CA ASP A 361 -27.53 24.84 26.05
C ASP A 361 -28.06 23.58 25.33
N PHE A 362 -28.42 22.54 26.07
CA PHE A 362 -28.95 21.29 25.50
C PHE A 362 -30.43 21.41 25.12
N SER A 363 -30.76 21.05 23.88
CA SER A 363 -32.13 20.96 23.38
C SER A 363 -32.30 19.75 22.45
N ALA A 364 -33.52 19.52 21.98
CA ALA A 364 -33.79 18.47 21.00
C ALA A 364 -33.00 18.65 19.69
N ASP A 365 -32.50 19.86 19.39
CA ASP A 365 -31.74 20.15 18.18
C ASP A 365 -30.30 19.61 18.21
N ASN A 366 -29.66 19.54 19.38
CA ASN A 366 -28.26 19.08 19.51
C ASN A 366 -28.10 17.85 20.42
N ALA A 367 -29.16 17.47 21.14
CA ALA A 367 -29.26 16.24 21.92
C ALA A 367 -30.70 15.68 21.88
N PRO A 368 -31.09 15.01 20.77
CA PRO A 368 -32.43 14.46 20.63
C PRO A 368 -32.80 13.55 21.80
N ALA A 369 -34.01 13.76 22.36
CA ALA A 369 -34.55 12.94 23.44
C ALA A 369 -34.91 11.51 22.98
N ALA A 370 -34.97 11.26 21.68
CA ALA A 370 -35.17 9.93 21.13
C ALA A 370 -33.81 9.20 21.00
N GLY A 371 -33.67 8.10 21.73
CA GLY A 371 -32.50 7.21 21.58
C GLY A 371 -32.59 6.38 20.30
N VAL A 372 -31.44 6.02 19.74
CA VAL A 372 -31.31 5.13 18.60
C VAL A 372 -30.99 3.73 19.09
N GLU A 373 -31.72 2.74 18.60
CA GLU A 373 -31.39 1.34 18.84
C GLU A 373 -30.20 0.94 17.96
N VAL A 374 -29.07 0.60 18.58
CA VAL A 374 -27.85 0.20 17.85
C VAL A 374 -27.55 -1.27 18.04
N LYS A 375 -27.01 -1.91 17.01
CA LYS A 375 -26.57 -3.32 17.06
C LYS A 375 -25.12 -3.41 16.64
N VAL A 376 -24.38 -4.33 17.25
CA VAL A 376 -23.05 -4.70 16.76
C VAL A 376 -23.25 -5.50 15.48
N ALA A 377 -22.72 -4.99 14.38
CA ALA A 377 -22.73 -5.66 13.09
C ALA A 377 -21.47 -5.26 12.31
N THR A 378 -21.15 -6.00 11.24
CA THR A 378 -20.05 -5.63 10.35
C THR A 378 -20.39 -4.31 9.64
N PRO A 379 -19.58 -3.25 9.83
CA PRO A 379 -19.73 -1.98 9.11
C PRO A 379 -19.84 -2.21 7.60
N ARG A 380 -20.61 -1.37 6.91
CA ARG A 380 -20.71 -1.41 5.45
C ARG A 380 -20.25 -0.08 4.86
N PRO A 381 -19.51 -0.10 3.75
CA PRO A 381 -19.10 1.12 3.09
C PRO A 381 -20.24 1.73 2.29
N ILE A 382 -20.16 3.04 2.08
CA ILE A 382 -21.16 3.81 1.33
C ILE A 382 -20.63 4.11 -0.06
N LEU A 383 -21.40 3.75 -1.10
CA LEU A 383 -21.05 4.07 -2.48
C LEU A 383 -21.10 5.58 -2.68
N GLN A 384 -19.97 6.18 -3.03
CA GLN A 384 -19.82 7.63 -3.24
C GLN A 384 -20.17 8.02 -4.67
N VAL A 385 -19.61 7.30 -5.64
CA VAL A 385 -19.75 7.57 -7.06
C VAL A 385 -19.53 6.29 -7.86
N ALA A 386 -20.16 6.17 -9.03
CA ALA A 386 -19.88 5.16 -10.01
C ALA A 386 -19.56 5.78 -11.37
N PHE A 387 -18.56 5.22 -12.06
CA PHE A 387 -18.22 5.61 -13.43
C PHE A 387 -18.50 4.44 -14.36
N HIS A 388 -19.32 4.68 -15.36
CA HIS A 388 -19.63 3.71 -16.41
C HIS A 388 -19.00 4.15 -17.71
N ARG A 389 -18.26 3.26 -18.38
CA ARG A 389 -17.71 3.51 -19.71
C ARG A 389 -18.04 2.36 -20.66
N MET A 390 -18.65 2.71 -21.78
CA MET A 390 -18.90 1.83 -22.91
C MET A 390 -18.63 2.56 -24.23
N ASP A 391 -17.43 2.38 -24.79
CA ASP A 391 -17.04 3.03 -26.04
C ASP A 391 -17.62 2.30 -27.27
N LYS A 392 -18.19 3.07 -28.21
CA LYS A 392 -18.62 2.54 -29.52
C LYS A 392 -17.39 2.03 -30.28
N GLY A 393 -17.45 0.80 -30.82
CA GLY A 393 -16.37 0.18 -31.61
C GLY A 393 -15.24 -0.46 -30.80
N TYR A 394 -15.14 -0.19 -29.48
CA TYR A 394 -14.10 -0.76 -28.63
C TYR A 394 -14.71 -1.60 -27.49
N PRO A 395 -15.24 -2.80 -27.77
CA PRO A 395 -15.89 -3.67 -26.78
C PRO A 395 -14.94 -4.09 -25.64
N HIS A 396 -13.64 -3.85 -25.81
CA HIS A 396 -12.58 -4.13 -24.88
C HIS A 396 -12.43 -3.05 -23.76
N GLN A 397 -13.16 -1.93 -23.85
CA GLN A 397 -13.13 -0.83 -22.87
C GLN A 397 -14.40 -0.74 -22.00
N LYS A 398 -15.20 -1.81 -21.93
CA LYS A 398 -16.36 -1.90 -21.02
C LYS A 398 -15.88 -1.92 -19.58
N ARG A 399 -16.24 -0.93 -18.78
CA ARG A 399 -15.85 -0.86 -17.36
C ARG A 399 -16.93 -0.18 -16.53
N LEU A 400 -17.19 -0.75 -15.36
CA LEU A 400 -17.90 -0.12 -14.26
C LEU A 400 -16.90 0.08 -13.13
N TYR A 401 -16.78 1.30 -12.62
CA TYR A 401 -15.96 1.63 -11.47
C TYR A 401 -16.89 2.06 -10.35
N LEU A 402 -16.78 1.44 -9.18
CA LEU A 402 -17.58 1.73 -8.00
C LEU A 402 -16.65 2.26 -6.91
N GLU A 403 -16.82 3.52 -6.52
CA GLU A 403 -16.00 4.13 -5.46
C GLU A 403 -16.78 4.17 -4.16
N TYR A 404 -16.14 3.69 -3.10
CA TYR A 404 -16.74 3.53 -1.79
C TYR A 404 -15.95 4.32 -0.76
N ALA A 405 -16.65 4.76 0.29
CA ALA A 405 -16.04 5.26 1.51
C ALA A 405 -16.42 4.35 2.68
N TRP A 406 -15.45 4.04 3.53
CA TRP A 406 -15.61 3.28 4.76
C TRP A 406 -15.13 4.12 5.94
N TRP A 407 -15.84 4.13 7.06
CA TRP A 407 -15.40 4.81 8.28
C TRP A 407 -14.98 3.81 9.35
N GLY A 408 -13.80 4.00 9.92
CA GLY A 408 -13.29 3.20 11.03
C GLY A 408 -12.74 4.03 12.19
N GLY A 409 -12.14 3.37 13.18
CA GLY A 409 -11.60 4.01 14.37
C GLY A 409 -10.66 3.16 15.22
N GLY A 410 -10.30 3.66 16.41
CA GLY A 410 -9.45 2.95 17.37
C GLY A 410 -9.99 1.57 17.76
N THR A 411 -11.31 1.43 17.84
CA THR A 411 -11.99 0.22 18.34
C THR A 411 -12.11 -0.91 17.31
N ASP A 412 -12.14 -0.59 16.01
CA ASP A 412 -12.22 -1.59 14.94
C ASP A 412 -10.86 -1.92 14.31
N GLY A 413 -9.81 -1.27 14.80
CA GLY A 413 -8.46 -1.49 14.37
C GLY A 413 -8.19 -1.00 12.95
N LEU A 414 -9.00 -0.11 12.38
CA LEU A 414 -8.76 0.49 11.06
C LEU A 414 -8.05 1.85 11.17
N HIS A 415 -8.13 2.51 12.33
CA HIS A 415 -7.44 3.77 12.61
C HIS A 415 -7.09 3.94 14.09
N THR A 416 -6.41 5.03 14.46
CA THR A 416 -6.28 5.49 15.85
C THR A 416 -7.46 6.38 16.28
N GLU A 417 -7.88 7.30 15.41
CA GLU A 417 -8.98 8.25 15.62
C GLU A 417 -10.33 7.72 15.14
N ALA A 418 -11.41 8.05 15.84
CA ALA A 418 -12.78 7.71 15.44
C ALA A 418 -13.24 8.45 14.17
N SER A 419 -14.32 7.97 13.54
CA SER A 419 -14.95 8.59 12.37
C SER A 419 -13.98 8.85 11.21
N THR A 420 -13.02 7.96 11.03
CA THR A 420 -11.98 8.14 10.04
C THR A 420 -12.34 7.46 8.73
N ALA A 421 -12.50 8.24 7.66
CA ALA A 421 -12.87 7.72 6.35
C ALA A 421 -11.67 7.17 5.56
N PHE A 422 -11.90 6.08 4.83
CA PHE A 422 -10.99 5.45 3.88
C PHE A 422 -11.73 5.19 2.58
N TYR A 423 -11.01 5.20 1.46
CA TYR A 423 -11.64 5.00 0.15
C TYR A 423 -11.07 3.82 -0.57
N PHE A 424 -11.94 3.11 -1.25
CA PHE A 424 -11.50 2.07 -2.13
C PHE A 424 -12.40 2.01 -3.33
N ARG A 425 -11.91 1.31 -4.34
CA ARG A 425 -12.63 1.15 -5.59
C ARG A 425 -12.81 -0.32 -5.89
N ILE A 426 -14.02 -0.66 -6.34
CA ILE A 426 -14.29 -1.94 -6.95
C ILE A 426 -14.46 -1.77 -8.46
N VAL A 427 -13.82 -2.65 -9.24
CA VAL A 427 -14.05 -2.82 -10.67
C VAL A 427 -14.57 -4.25 -10.88
N PRO A 428 -15.89 -4.47 -10.82
CA PRO A 428 -16.41 -5.82 -10.88
C PRO A 428 -16.01 -6.49 -12.21
N PRO A 429 -15.64 -7.78 -12.19
CA PRO A 429 -15.46 -8.57 -13.40
C PRO A 429 -16.67 -8.43 -14.32
N LEU A 430 -16.44 -8.35 -15.63
CA LEU A 430 -17.48 -8.14 -16.64
C LEU A 430 -18.69 -9.09 -16.49
N GLY A 431 -18.42 -10.36 -16.18
CA GLY A 431 -19.46 -11.38 -15.95
C GLY A 431 -20.40 -11.08 -14.80
N PHE A 432 -19.98 -10.28 -13.82
CA PHE A 432 -20.78 -9.94 -12.62
C PHE A 432 -21.71 -8.76 -12.85
N VAL A 433 -21.51 -8.03 -13.96
CA VAL A 433 -22.29 -6.84 -14.33
C VAL A 433 -22.94 -7.01 -15.70
N GLY A 434 -23.34 -8.24 -16.04
CA GLY A 434 -24.13 -8.56 -17.23
C GLY A 434 -23.36 -8.62 -18.56
N TYR A 435 -22.04 -8.41 -18.56
CA TYR A 435 -21.22 -8.51 -19.78
C TYR A 435 -20.60 -9.89 -19.95
N ARG A 436 -20.39 -10.32 -21.21
CA ARG A 436 -19.67 -11.55 -21.51
C ARG A 436 -18.20 -11.45 -21.05
N PRO A 437 -17.68 -12.38 -20.24
CA PRO A 437 -16.28 -12.38 -19.85
C PRO A 437 -15.39 -12.65 -21.06
N ARG A 438 -14.17 -12.11 -21.05
CA ARG A 438 -13.18 -12.30 -22.14
C ARG A 438 -12.67 -13.72 -22.25
N ARG A 439 -12.60 -14.43 -21.14
CA ARG A 439 -12.09 -15.80 -21.04
C ARG A 439 -13.11 -16.64 -20.28
N PRO A 440 -13.33 -17.91 -20.69
CA PRO A 440 -14.07 -18.85 -19.85
C PRO A 440 -13.28 -19.11 -18.55
N GLY A 441 -13.98 -19.34 -17.45
CA GLY A 441 -13.38 -19.60 -16.13
C GLY A 441 -13.82 -18.60 -15.05
N LYS A 442 -13.45 -18.90 -13.81
CA LYS A 442 -13.72 -18.02 -12.67
C LYS A 442 -12.83 -16.77 -12.78
N PRO A 443 -13.39 -15.56 -12.57
CA PRO A 443 -12.59 -14.36 -12.66
C PRO A 443 -11.63 -14.27 -11.47
N TRP A 444 -10.38 -13.91 -11.76
CA TRP A 444 -9.40 -13.56 -10.75
C TRP A 444 -9.72 -12.19 -10.16
N ILE A 445 -9.76 -12.14 -8.83
CA ILE A 445 -9.97 -10.92 -8.05
C ILE A 445 -8.60 -10.38 -7.70
N THR A 446 -8.19 -9.33 -8.40
CA THR A 446 -6.93 -8.64 -8.17
C THR A 446 -7.09 -7.52 -7.16
N VAL A 447 -6.33 -7.61 -6.07
CA VAL A 447 -6.19 -6.58 -5.04
C VAL A 447 -4.92 -5.80 -5.36
N GLN A 448 -5.07 -4.50 -5.61
CA GLN A 448 -3.96 -3.64 -5.99
C GLN A 448 -3.90 -2.40 -5.08
N PRO A 449 -2.76 -2.16 -4.42
CA PRO A 449 -2.60 -1.08 -3.46
C PRO A 449 -1.97 0.19 -4.02
N TRP A 450 -1.21 0.11 -5.12
CA TRP A 450 -0.32 1.21 -5.54
C TRP A 450 -0.41 1.64 -7.00
N TRP A 451 -1.00 0.82 -7.88
CA TRP A 451 -0.96 1.07 -9.33
C TRP A 451 -2.37 1.19 -9.93
N SER A 452 -2.65 2.36 -10.48
CA SER A 452 -3.96 2.77 -10.98
C SER A 452 -4.21 2.38 -12.43
N HIS A 453 -3.72 1.23 -12.91
CA HIS A 453 -4.02 0.80 -14.29
C HIS A 453 -5.48 0.37 -14.49
N GLY A 454 -6.43 0.82 -13.65
CA GLY A 454 -7.87 0.69 -13.83
C GLY A 454 -8.40 -0.73 -14.07
N ALA A 455 -7.57 -1.76 -13.86
CA ALA A 455 -7.85 -3.14 -14.22
C ALA A 455 -7.98 -4.05 -12.99
N ALA A 456 -7.58 -3.58 -11.81
CA ALA A 456 -7.75 -4.33 -10.56
C ALA A 456 -9.21 -4.30 -10.10
N PRO A 457 -9.80 -5.46 -9.77
CA PRO A 457 -11.12 -5.55 -9.17
C PRO A 457 -11.26 -4.88 -7.82
N VAL A 458 -10.20 -4.79 -7.00
CA VAL A 458 -10.21 -4.04 -5.74
C VAL A 458 -8.95 -3.16 -5.68
N THR A 459 -9.14 -1.85 -5.65
CA THR A 459 -8.04 -0.88 -5.46
C THR A 459 -8.11 -0.32 -4.05
N VAL A 460 -7.08 -0.60 -3.24
CA VAL A 460 -7.09 -0.32 -1.80
C VAL A 460 -6.42 1.02 -1.46
N ASP A 461 -6.84 1.65 -0.35
CA ASP A 461 -6.16 2.82 0.17
C ASP A 461 -4.94 2.44 1.00
N SER A 462 -3.77 2.46 0.36
CA SER A 462 -2.52 2.12 1.04
C SER A 462 -1.69 3.32 1.49
N VAL A 463 -2.11 4.55 1.15
CA VAL A 463 -1.28 5.75 1.36
C VAL A 463 -2.00 6.83 2.16
N TYR A 464 -3.32 6.76 2.28
CA TYR A 464 -4.04 7.72 3.09
C TYR A 464 -3.75 7.52 4.57
N MET A 465 -2.99 8.46 5.11
CA MET A 465 -2.97 8.76 6.53
C MET A 465 -4.03 9.82 6.80
N PRO A 466 -5.09 9.48 7.52
CA PRO A 466 -6.16 10.41 7.78
C PRO A 466 -5.72 11.57 8.67
N PRO A 467 -6.39 12.73 8.53
CA PRO A 467 -6.33 13.80 9.50
C PRO A 467 -6.49 13.27 10.94
N THR A 468 -5.71 13.83 11.85
CA THR A 468 -5.92 13.67 13.29
C THR A 468 -6.18 15.03 13.91
N ARG A 469 -6.61 15.07 15.18
CA ARG A 469 -6.82 16.34 15.88
C ARG A 469 -5.57 17.24 15.88
N LEU A 470 -4.38 16.65 15.97
CA LEU A 470 -3.10 17.37 15.96
C LEU A 470 -2.50 17.55 14.57
N ALA A 471 -3.08 16.89 13.57
CA ALA A 471 -2.59 16.91 12.19
C ALA A 471 -3.82 16.87 11.26
N PRO A 472 -4.62 17.94 11.20
CA PRO A 472 -5.93 17.93 10.53
C PRO A 472 -5.81 17.93 8.99
N PHE A 473 -4.59 17.95 8.47
CA PHE A 473 -4.29 17.88 7.06
C PHE A 473 -3.97 16.43 6.69
N PRO A 474 -4.48 15.87 5.58
CA PRO A 474 -3.94 14.63 5.05
C PRO A 474 -2.46 14.83 4.67
N PRO A 475 -1.65 13.76 4.57
CA PRO A 475 -0.26 13.86 4.14
C PRO A 475 -0.19 14.55 2.78
N ALA A 476 0.77 15.47 2.62
CA ALA A 476 0.89 16.36 1.47
C ALA A 476 1.12 15.64 0.14
N PHE A 477 1.39 14.33 0.17
CA PHE A 477 1.81 13.56 -0.98
C PHE A 477 0.81 12.47 -1.33
N VAL A 478 0.15 12.67 -2.46
CA VAL A 478 -0.51 11.61 -3.21
C VAL A 478 0.54 11.05 -4.20
N PRO A 479 0.81 9.74 -4.21
CA PRO A 479 1.79 9.17 -5.12
C PRO A 479 1.56 9.56 -6.58
N PHE A 480 2.65 9.89 -7.27
CA PHE A 480 2.71 10.21 -8.71
C PHE A 480 2.07 11.53 -9.16
N THR A 481 1.70 12.41 -8.22
CA THR A 481 1.29 13.78 -8.55
C THR A 481 2.50 14.70 -8.36
N GLY A 482 2.99 15.29 -9.46
CA GLY A 482 4.09 16.26 -9.41
C GLY A 482 3.72 17.56 -8.68
N GLY A 483 2.42 17.77 -8.42
CA GLY A 483 1.92 18.76 -7.49
C GLY A 483 1.42 18.06 -6.23
N GLY A 484 2.01 18.39 -5.08
CA GLY A 484 1.35 18.13 -3.78
C GLY A 484 0.06 18.94 -3.65
N TRP A 485 -0.50 18.97 -2.43
CA TRP A 485 -1.77 19.62 -2.03
C TRP A 485 -1.84 21.16 -2.22
N LYS A 486 -1.41 21.70 -3.37
CA LYS A 486 -1.23 23.15 -3.60
C LYS A 486 -2.54 23.93 -3.49
N ALA A 487 -3.65 23.36 -3.96
CA ALA A 487 -4.98 23.98 -3.79
C ALA A 487 -5.55 23.78 -2.38
N GLY A 488 -5.05 22.74 -1.71
CA GLY A 488 -5.47 22.29 -0.42
C GLY A 488 -5.47 23.34 0.69
N GLU A 489 -4.40 24.11 0.76
CA GLU A 489 -4.25 25.20 1.75
C GLU A 489 -5.41 26.22 1.63
N LYS A 490 -5.88 26.52 0.42
CA LYS A 490 -7.00 27.45 0.20
C LYS A 490 -8.32 26.96 0.79
N PHE A 491 -8.54 25.65 0.83
CA PHE A 491 -9.74 25.06 1.45
C PHE A 491 -9.73 25.16 2.98
N TYR A 492 -8.56 25.34 3.58
CA TYR A 492 -8.39 25.29 5.02
C TYR A 492 -8.25 26.66 5.67
N TYR A 493 -7.50 27.58 5.05
CA TYR A 493 -7.26 28.90 5.64
C TYR A 493 -8.37 29.92 5.35
N GLY A 494 -9.42 29.55 4.60
CA GLY A 494 -10.40 30.53 4.12
C GLY A 494 -9.71 31.56 3.21
N GLY A 495 -10.29 32.74 2.98
CA GLY A 495 -9.66 33.79 2.17
C GLY A 495 -8.30 34.32 2.67
N ALA A 496 -7.79 33.83 3.82
CA ALA A 496 -6.48 34.21 4.35
C ALA A 496 -5.32 33.64 3.52
N LYS A 497 -4.24 34.41 3.36
CA LYS A 497 -3.02 33.97 2.68
C LYS A 497 -2.40 32.79 3.44
N GLY A 498 -2.53 31.58 2.90
CA GLY A 498 -1.81 30.39 3.39
C GLY A 498 -0.28 30.55 3.25
N PRO A 499 0.51 29.65 3.85
CA PRO A 499 1.97 29.65 3.74
C PRO A 499 2.37 29.43 2.26
N GLY A 500 2.63 30.51 1.52
CA GLY A 500 2.71 30.49 0.05
C GLY A 500 3.52 29.34 -0.57
N ASP A 501 2.99 28.74 -1.65
CA ASP A 501 3.48 27.82 -2.71
C ASP A 501 4.73 26.92 -2.56
N GLY A 502 5.45 26.91 -1.44
CA GLY A 502 6.79 26.34 -1.30
C GLY A 502 6.92 25.10 -0.39
N ALA A 503 5.86 24.71 0.31
CA ALA A 503 5.93 23.70 1.37
C ALA A 503 5.83 22.25 0.87
N MET A 504 6.69 21.82 -0.07
CA MET A 504 6.80 20.41 -0.44
C MET A 504 7.81 19.68 0.45
N LEU A 505 7.34 19.12 1.56
CA LEU A 505 8.07 18.04 2.23
C LEU A 505 8.09 16.83 1.29
N SER A 506 9.19 16.68 0.55
CA SER A 506 9.41 15.51 -0.29
C SER A 506 9.78 14.31 0.59
N LEU A 507 8.81 13.73 1.31
CA LEU A 507 8.87 12.29 1.58
C LEU A 507 8.61 11.59 0.23
N ARG A 508 9.57 11.71 -0.70
CA ARG A 508 9.52 11.11 -2.04
C ARG A 508 9.16 9.63 -1.90
N ASN A 509 8.08 9.15 -2.53
CA ASN A 509 7.74 7.77 -2.98
C ASN A 509 8.23 6.52 -2.19
N SER A 510 8.89 6.65 -1.04
CA SER A 510 9.74 5.61 -0.44
C SER A 510 9.30 5.21 0.97
N VAL A 511 8.32 5.92 1.54
CA VAL A 511 7.69 5.54 2.80
C VAL A 511 6.26 5.10 2.50
N THR A 512 6.13 3.95 1.84
CA THR A 512 4.86 3.26 1.74
C THR A 512 5.01 1.95 2.45
N ASN A 513 4.01 1.50 3.21
CA ASN A 513 3.91 0.12 3.65
C ASN A 513 2.46 -0.34 3.61
N PHE A 514 2.22 -1.65 3.45
CA PHE A 514 0.85 -2.21 3.50
C PHE A 514 0.51 -2.80 4.85
N TYR A 515 1.46 -2.81 5.77
CA TYR A 515 1.21 -3.27 7.12
C TYR A 515 0.40 -2.21 7.87
N GLY A 516 1.02 -1.10 8.23
CA GLY A 516 0.39 0.02 8.89
C GLY A 516 1.40 0.92 9.60
N TYR A 517 1.02 1.45 10.75
CA TYR A 517 1.81 2.39 11.53
C TYR A 517 1.51 2.22 13.02
N HIS A 518 2.35 2.81 13.86
CA HIS A 518 2.18 2.69 15.30
C HIS A 518 1.05 3.56 15.86
N ASP A 519 0.37 3.07 16.89
CA ASP A 519 -0.81 3.68 17.52
C ASP A 519 -0.57 5.06 18.18
N ARG A 520 0.70 5.44 18.37
CA ARG A 520 1.11 6.78 18.86
C ARG A 520 1.32 7.83 17.76
N THR A 521 1.16 7.46 16.49
CA THR A 521 1.37 8.36 15.34
C THR A 521 0.44 9.57 15.43
N ASN A 522 0.97 10.78 15.25
CA ASN A 522 0.24 12.06 15.40
C ASN A 522 -0.44 12.29 16.77
N THR A 523 -0.10 11.56 17.84
CA THR A 523 -0.78 11.72 19.15
C THR A 523 -0.04 12.64 20.13
N GLY A 524 1.18 13.07 19.78
CA GLY A 524 2.09 13.79 20.69
C GLY A 524 2.70 12.93 21.81
N ARG A 525 2.36 11.63 21.87
CA ARG A 525 2.86 10.67 22.86
C ARG A 525 4.12 9.97 22.37
N ASP A 526 4.92 9.45 23.30
CA ASP A 526 6.20 8.78 23.02
C ASP A 526 6.02 7.58 22.06
N PRO A 527 6.56 7.65 20.82
CA PRO A 527 6.43 6.56 19.85
C PRO A 527 7.27 5.34 20.24
N ARG A 528 8.27 5.47 21.12
CA ARG A 528 9.08 4.33 21.62
C ARG A 528 8.26 3.37 22.48
N LYS A 529 7.08 3.79 22.93
CA LYS A 529 6.13 3.00 23.75
C LYS A 529 4.90 2.58 22.95
N ALA A 530 4.97 2.69 21.62
CA ALA A 530 3.84 2.41 20.74
C ALA A 530 3.72 0.92 20.42
N THR A 531 2.53 0.53 19.98
CA THR A 531 2.30 -0.77 19.32
C THR A 531 2.11 -0.53 17.83
N VAL A 532 2.79 -1.29 16.98
CA VAL A 532 2.63 -1.20 15.52
C VAL A 532 1.40 -1.98 15.08
N GLN A 533 0.43 -1.27 14.51
CA GLN A 533 -0.86 -1.83 14.14
C GLN A 533 -0.94 -2.05 12.62
N PRO A 534 -1.52 -3.18 12.15
CA PRO A 534 -1.68 -3.48 10.73
C PRO A 534 -2.88 -2.73 10.11
N TYR A 535 -2.97 -1.41 10.35
CA TYR A 535 -4.13 -0.60 9.94
C TYR A 535 -4.44 -0.72 8.44
N LEU A 536 -3.41 -0.71 7.59
CA LEU A 536 -3.58 -0.71 6.13
C LEU A 536 -3.95 -2.10 5.62
N GLU A 537 -3.35 -3.14 6.19
CA GLU A 537 -3.66 -4.53 5.90
C GLU A 537 -5.12 -4.85 6.24
N ARG A 538 -5.58 -4.46 7.44
CA ARG A 538 -6.97 -4.67 7.86
C ARG A 538 -7.96 -3.95 6.96
N ARG A 539 -7.67 -2.73 6.52
CA ARG A 539 -8.52 -2.01 5.53
C ARG A 539 -8.63 -2.81 4.25
N ALA A 540 -7.51 -3.18 3.65
CA ALA A 540 -7.50 -3.95 2.41
C ALA A 540 -8.25 -5.30 2.55
N LEU A 541 -8.14 -5.99 3.69
CA LEU A 541 -8.91 -7.20 3.95
C LEU A 541 -10.42 -6.95 4.09
N ARG A 542 -10.83 -5.86 4.75
CA ARG A 542 -12.24 -5.45 4.83
C ARG A 542 -12.82 -5.16 3.45
N GLU A 543 -12.03 -4.54 2.57
CA GLU A 543 -12.44 -4.24 1.20
C GLU A 543 -12.61 -5.51 0.36
N VAL A 544 -11.70 -6.48 0.50
CA VAL A 544 -11.83 -7.82 -0.12
C VAL A 544 -13.07 -8.54 0.40
N GLU A 545 -13.32 -8.48 1.70
CA GLU A 545 -14.52 -9.08 2.30
C GLU A 545 -15.80 -8.43 1.76
N TYR A 546 -15.83 -7.11 1.68
CA TYR A 546 -16.95 -6.38 1.10
C TYR A 546 -17.15 -6.70 -0.39
N PHE A 547 -16.08 -6.91 -1.15
CA PHE A 547 -16.18 -7.37 -2.54
C PHE A 547 -16.99 -8.67 -2.63
N PHE A 548 -16.71 -9.66 -1.77
CA PHE A 548 -17.46 -10.93 -1.80
C PHE A 548 -18.91 -10.79 -1.33
N GLN A 549 -19.19 -9.84 -0.44
CA GLN A 549 -20.57 -9.53 -0.05
C GLN A 549 -21.35 -8.86 -1.20
N ALA A 550 -20.71 -7.95 -1.93
CA ALA A 550 -21.31 -7.26 -3.06
C ALA A 550 -21.42 -8.16 -4.31
N PHE A 551 -20.49 -9.12 -4.47
CA PHE A 551 -20.37 -10.01 -5.62
C PHE A 551 -20.19 -11.47 -5.17
N PRO A 552 -21.26 -12.13 -4.66
CA PRO A 552 -21.17 -13.48 -4.10
C PRO A 552 -20.78 -14.57 -5.12
N ALA A 553 -20.85 -14.28 -6.42
CA ALA A 553 -20.33 -15.16 -7.48
C ALA A 553 -18.77 -15.19 -7.54
N GLY A 554 -18.10 -14.29 -6.82
CA GLY A 554 -16.64 -14.27 -6.66
C GLY A 554 -16.13 -15.51 -5.94
N SER A 555 -14.99 -16.05 -6.41
CA SER A 555 -14.33 -17.17 -5.74
C SER A 555 -13.23 -16.69 -4.80
N ARG A 556 -13.35 -17.04 -3.51
CA ARG A 556 -12.30 -16.79 -2.50
C ARG A 556 -11.00 -17.52 -2.77
N ASP A 557 -11.02 -18.53 -3.64
CA ASP A 557 -9.80 -19.24 -4.05
C ASP A 557 -9.08 -18.55 -5.22
N HIS A 558 -9.64 -17.48 -5.78
CA HIS A 558 -9.09 -16.77 -6.95
C HIS A 558 -8.75 -15.32 -6.60
N VAL A 559 -8.19 -15.09 -5.43
CA VAL A 559 -7.73 -13.77 -5.00
C VAL A 559 -6.23 -13.67 -5.21
N VAL A 560 -5.81 -12.64 -5.95
CA VAL A 560 -4.41 -12.30 -6.16
C VAL A 560 -4.14 -10.91 -5.61
N VAL A 561 -3.07 -10.75 -4.85
CA VAL A 561 -2.54 -9.42 -4.52
C VAL A 561 -1.41 -9.08 -5.48
N THR A 562 -1.42 -7.89 -6.05
CA THR A 562 -0.40 -7.42 -7.00
C THR A 562 0.05 -6.01 -6.66
N GLY A 563 1.31 -5.68 -6.92
CA GLY A 563 1.77 -4.31 -6.76
C GLY A 563 3.28 -4.16 -6.86
N GLU A 564 3.70 -2.93 -7.15
CA GLU A 564 5.06 -2.50 -6.94
C GLU A 564 5.26 -2.11 -5.48
N GLY A 565 6.11 -2.85 -4.77
CA GLY A 565 6.31 -2.71 -3.34
C GLY A 565 5.12 -3.24 -2.53
N LYS A 566 5.42 -4.10 -1.57
CA LYS A 566 4.68 -4.44 -0.34
C LYS A 566 3.49 -5.38 -0.45
N ALA A 567 3.13 -5.78 -1.68
CA ALA A 567 2.12 -6.82 -1.94
C ALA A 567 2.54 -8.19 -1.40
N MET A 568 3.85 -8.47 -1.35
CA MET A 568 4.37 -9.77 -0.92
C MET A 568 4.08 -10.04 0.55
N MET A 569 4.33 -9.07 1.43
CA MET A 569 4.12 -9.24 2.86
C MET A 569 2.64 -9.38 3.21
N MET A 570 1.77 -8.61 2.55
CA MET A 570 0.32 -8.78 2.71
C MET A 570 -0.12 -10.21 2.37
N ALA A 571 0.41 -10.78 1.29
CA ALA A 571 0.12 -12.16 0.90
C ALA A 571 0.67 -13.18 1.91
N ILE A 572 1.88 -12.95 2.42
CA ILE A 572 2.53 -13.82 3.40
C ILE A 572 1.79 -13.81 4.73
N HIS A 573 1.34 -12.65 5.20
CA HIS A 573 0.58 -12.51 6.45
C HIS A 573 -0.80 -13.16 6.38
N HIS A 574 -1.45 -13.09 5.20
CA HIS A 574 -2.83 -13.56 4.99
C HIS A 574 -2.88 -14.65 3.90
N PRO A 575 -2.18 -15.79 4.08
CA PRO A 575 -2.12 -16.86 3.09
C PRO A 575 -3.47 -17.58 2.92
N ASP A 576 -4.37 -17.40 3.89
CA ASP A 576 -5.76 -17.82 3.86
C ASP A 576 -6.61 -16.92 2.96
N VAL A 577 -6.22 -15.67 2.69
CA VAL A 577 -6.99 -14.80 1.79
C VAL A 577 -6.45 -14.88 0.36
N PHE A 578 -5.13 -14.92 0.20
CA PHE A 578 -4.49 -14.80 -1.10
C PHE A 578 -4.07 -16.15 -1.68
N ALA A 579 -4.56 -16.45 -2.88
CA ALA A 579 -4.14 -17.61 -3.66
C ALA A 579 -2.75 -17.39 -4.27
N HIS A 580 -2.53 -16.18 -4.79
CA HIS A 580 -1.35 -15.75 -5.54
C HIS A 580 -0.88 -14.37 -5.10
N CYS A 581 0.42 -14.11 -5.20
CA CYS A 581 1.01 -12.79 -5.08
C CYS A 581 1.82 -12.50 -6.35
N SER A 582 1.61 -11.33 -6.96
CA SER A 582 2.41 -10.83 -8.07
C SER A 582 3.10 -9.53 -7.65
N ALA A 583 4.29 -9.62 -7.09
CA ALA A 583 5.00 -8.47 -6.55
C ALA A 583 6.15 -8.04 -7.47
N ALA A 584 6.30 -6.74 -7.67
CA ALA A 584 7.50 -6.17 -8.29
C ALA A 584 8.16 -5.21 -7.30
N GLN A 585 9.48 -5.03 -7.34
CA GLN A 585 10.17 -3.97 -6.57
C GLN A 585 9.91 -4.00 -5.04
N GLU A 586 9.61 -5.18 -4.51
CA GLU A 586 9.40 -5.46 -3.08
C GLU A 586 10.66 -5.31 -2.20
N GLU A 587 10.94 -4.12 -1.70
CA GLU A 587 12.11 -3.94 -0.82
C GLU A 587 12.02 -4.81 0.46
N ILE A 588 12.99 -5.69 0.69
CA ILE A 588 13.01 -6.60 1.85
C ILE A 588 13.21 -5.80 3.13
N TRP A 589 12.44 -6.10 4.18
CA TRP A 589 12.45 -5.29 5.42
C TRP A 589 13.76 -5.29 6.18
N THR A 590 14.59 -6.31 6.03
CA THR A 590 15.96 -6.33 6.58
C THR A 590 16.93 -5.43 5.80
N SER A 591 16.60 -5.02 4.58
CA SER A 591 17.44 -4.17 3.74
C SER A 591 17.66 -2.77 4.33
N LYS A 592 18.78 -2.14 4.00
CA LYS A 592 19.06 -0.74 4.41
C LYS A 592 18.07 0.25 3.79
N ARG A 593 17.51 -0.08 2.63
CA ARG A 593 16.50 0.75 1.94
C ARG A 593 15.22 0.88 2.75
N GLN A 594 14.84 -0.20 3.42
CA GLN A 594 13.67 -0.18 4.28
C GLN A 594 13.89 0.57 5.59
N ASN A 595 15.10 1.09 5.89
CA ASN A 595 15.29 1.92 7.08
C ASN A 595 14.28 3.07 7.11
N ARG A 596 13.90 3.65 5.98
CA ARG A 596 12.87 4.72 5.92
C ARG A 596 11.49 4.32 6.43
N GLN A 597 11.18 3.03 6.59
CA GLN A 597 9.95 2.58 7.22
C GLN A 597 9.90 2.87 8.71
N TRP A 598 11.02 3.23 9.33
CA TRP A 598 11.04 3.63 10.73
C TRP A 598 10.06 4.76 11.02
N VAL A 599 9.84 5.61 10.01
CA VAL A 599 8.89 6.71 10.07
C VAL A 599 7.47 6.18 10.31
N MET A 600 7.10 4.95 9.91
CA MET A 600 5.76 4.37 10.15
C MET A 600 5.73 3.40 11.35
N VAL A 601 6.76 2.56 11.46
CA VAL A 601 6.79 1.42 12.40
C VAL A 601 7.75 1.61 13.56
N GLY A 602 8.34 2.79 13.71
CA GLY A 602 9.39 3.08 14.67
C GLY A 602 10.75 2.54 14.25
N ARG A 603 11.81 3.03 14.89
CA ARG A 603 13.18 2.61 14.60
C ARG A 603 13.42 1.16 15.02
N ARG A 604 14.33 0.45 14.34
CA ARG A 604 14.59 -0.97 14.61
C ARG A 604 15.03 -1.19 16.06
N GLU A 605 15.91 -0.31 16.54
CA GLU A 605 16.43 -0.30 17.90
C GLU A 605 15.37 -0.05 18.99
N TRP A 606 14.21 0.52 18.64
CA TRP A 606 13.11 0.67 19.58
C TRP A 606 12.41 -0.65 19.89
N GLY A 607 12.62 -1.67 19.05
CA GLY A 607 12.06 -3.00 19.29
C GLY A 607 10.54 -3.04 19.37
N LEU A 608 9.85 -2.08 18.73
CA LEU A 608 8.39 -1.94 18.83
C LEU A 608 7.70 -3.24 18.44
N LYS A 609 6.69 -3.60 19.22
CA LYS A 609 5.92 -4.83 19.02
C LYS A 609 4.67 -4.56 18.20
N ASN A 610 4.22 -5.56 17.47
CA ASN A 610 2.87 -5.59 16.93
C ASN A 610 1.87 -6.10 17.98
N GLU A 611 0.60 -6.16 17.61
CA GLU A 611 -0.46 -6.69 18.47
C GLU A 611 -0.31 -8.18 18.85
N LEU A 612 0.54 -8.93 18.13
CA LEU A 612 0.86 -10.32 18.41
C LEU A 612 2.06 -10.46 19.36
N GLY A 613 2.63 -9.34 19.83
CA GLY A 613 3.83 -9.32 20.68
C GLY A 613 5.15 -9.55 19.92
N GLU A 614 5.11 -9.67 18.59
CA GLU A 614 6.27 -9.87 17.74
C GLU A 614 6.91 -8.52 17.36
N ASN A 615 8.24 -8.48 17.16
CA ASN A 615 8.90 -7.26 16.68
C ASN A 615 8.35 -6.87 15.29
N ALA A 616 7.96 -5.61 15.10
CA ALA A 616 7.28 -5.18 13.89
C ALA A 616 8.17 -5.25 12.63
N TRP A 617 9.49 -5.07 12.76
CA TRP A 617 10.43 -5.20 11.65
C TRP A 617 10.63 -6.66 11.25
N ASP A 618 10.81 -7.53 12.25
CA ASP A 618 10.95 -8.96 12.03
C ASP A 618 9.67 -9.56 11.43
N TRP A 619 8.50 -9.17 11.98
CA TRP A 619 7.20 -9.60 11.47
C TRP A 619 7.05 -9.29 9.97
N ASN A 620 7.56 -8.15 9.52
CA ASN A 620 7.48 -7.74 8.13
C ASN A 620 8.66 -8.20 7.25
N ASP A 621 9.57 -9.02 7.78
CA ASP A 621 10.64 -9.65 6.99
C ASP A 621 10.20 -11.03 6.48
N PRO A 622 10.15 -11.27 5.17
CA PRO A 622 9.76 -12.57 4.63
C PRO A 622 10.74 -13.69 5.03
N VAL A 623 12.03 -13.40 5.23
CA VAL A 623 13.01 -14.41 5.67
C VAL A 623 12.72 -14.85 7.10
N TRP A 624 12.45 -13.89 7.99
CA TRP A 624 12.00 -14.18 9.35
C TRP A 624 10.69 -14.99 9.35
N GLN A 625 9.68 -14.59 8.57
CA GLN A 625 8.40 -15.30 8.45
C GLN A 625 8.60 -16.75 8.00
N ALA A 626 9.50 -16.99 7.04
CA ALA A 626 9.76 -18.32 6.53
C ALA A 626 10.36 -19.26 7.60
N LYS A 627 11.26 -18.73 8.43
CA LYS A 627 11.91 -19.45 9.54
C LYS A 627 10.99 -19.63 10.75
N ARG A 628 10.22 -18.59 11.10
CA ARG A 628 9.28 -18.61 12.24
C ARG A 628 8.11 -19.56 12.00
N PHE A 629 7.58 -19.59 10.78
CA PHE A 629 6.42 -20.40 10.40
C PHE A 629 6.76 -21.40 9.26
N PRO A 630 7.65 -22.37 9.51
CA PRO A 630 8.20 -23.24 8.47
C PRO A 630 7.14 -24.17 7.85
N ALA A 631 6.06 -24.47 8.57
CA ALA A 631 4.95 -25.31 8.10
C ALA A 631 3.79 -24.52 7.47
N ARG A 632 3.73 -23.19 7.64
CA ARG A 632 2.63 -22.38 7.09
C ARG A 632 2.79 -22.28 5.57
N PRO A 633 1.82 -22.76 4.76
CA PRO A 633 1.87 -22.58 3.32
C PRO A 633 1.71 -21.09 2.99
N TRP A 634 2.44 -20.62 2.00
CA TRP A 634 2.31 -19.26 1.47
C TRP A 634 1.37 -19.25 0.27
N PRO A 635 0.92 -18.07 -0.20
CA PRO A 635 0.48 -17.91 -1.58
C PRO A 635 1.61 -18.30 -2.54
N PHE A 636 1.26 -18.67 -3.77
CA PHE A 636 2.30 -18.75 -4.79
C PHE A 636 2.78 -17.34 -5.11
N ILE A 637 4.08 -17.07 -4.96
CA ILE A 637 4.65 -15.74 -5.16
C ILE A 637 5.36 -15.69 -6.52
N SER A 638 4.91 -14.81 -7.39
CA SER A 638 5.64 -14.38 -8.59
C SER A 638 6.26 -13.03 -8.27
N HIS A 639 7.59 -12.97 -8.17
CA HIS A 639 8.31 -11.77 -7.78
C HIS A 639 9.37 -11.38 -8.81
N THR A 640 9.43 -10.08 -9.11
CA THR A 640 10.43 -9.51 -10.02
C THR A 640 11.11 -8.29 -9.39
N ILE A 641 12.43 -8.21 -9.53
CA ILE A 641 13.23 -7.05 -9.16
C ILE A 641 14.07 -6.59 -10.35
N SER A 642 14.11 -5.28 -10.57
CA SER A 642 14.93 -4.62 -11.58
C SER A 642 15.63 -3.40 -10.99
N PRO A 643 16.95 -3.25 -11.15
CA PRO A 643 17.69 -2.08 -10.71
C PRO A 643 17.32 -0.82 -11.49
N ASN A 644 16.60 -0.89 -12.63
CA ASN A 644 16.28 0.31 -13.40
C ASN A 644 15.30 1.27 -12.69
N TYR A 645 14.50 0.77 -11.73
CA TYR A 645 13.67 1.61 -10.85
C TYR A 645 14.43 2.14 -9.63
N ALA A 646 15.60 1.58 -9.38
CA ALA A 646 16.48 1.95 -8.30
C ALA A 646 17.40 3.08 -8.81
N ARG A 647 16.84 4.30 -8.85
CA ARG A 647 17.45 5.58 -9.26
C ARG A 647 18.99 5.61 -9.25
N GLY A 648 19.65 5.63 -10.42
CA GLY A 648 20.95 6.27 -10.66
C GLY A 648 22.22 5.71 -9.98
N ASP A 649 22.21 5.34 -8.69
CA ASP A 649 23.38 4.84 -7.97
C ASP A 649 23.39 3.30 -7.97
N GLN A 650 24.11 2.72 -8.93
CA GLN A 650 24.24 1.28 -9.21
C GLN A 650 24.91 0.44 -8.08
N THR A 651 24.61 0.68 -6.80
CA THR A 651 25.16 0.00 -5.61
C THR A 651 24.17 -0.98 -4.98
N HIS A 652 23.02 -1.22 -5.61
CA HIS A 652 21.80 -1.61 -4.91
C HIS A 652 21.54 -3.10 -4.66
N TRP A 653 22.08 -4.05 -5.41
CA TRP A 653 21.70 -5.47 -5.25
C TRP A 653 22.06 -6.03 -3.88
N GLY A 654 23.30 -5.81 -3.43
CA GLY A 654 23.77 -6.30 -2.12
C GLY A 654 22.99 -5.69 -0.95
N ASP A 655 22.71 -4.39 -1.01
CA ASP A 655 21.99 -3.66 0.04
C ASP A 655 20.46 -3.85 0.00
N SER A 656 19.91 -4.46 -1.06
CA SER A 656 18.47 -4.67 -1.24
C SER A 656 17.87 -5.81 -0.39
N GLY A 657 18.71 -6.68 0.17
CA GLY A 657 18.30 -7.89 0.88
C GLY A 657 17.80 -9.03 -0.02
N TYR A 658 17.62 -8.83 -1.32
CA TYR A 658 17.12 -9.87 -2.24
C TYR A 658 18.01 -11.10 -2.39
N PRO A 659 19.36 -11.00 -2.45
CA PRO A 659 20.20 -12.20 -2.54
C PRO A 659 19.94 -13.14 -1.36
N ALA A 660 19.98 -12.59 -0.14
CA ALA A 660 19.71 -13.33 1.08
C ALA A 660 18.28 -13.88 1.11
N PHE A 661 17.31 -13.10 0.64
CA PHE A 661 15.92 -13.55 0.51
C PHE A 661 15.78 -14.75 -0.44
N TYR A 662 16.31 -14.69 -1.66
CA TYR A 662 16.19 -15.79 -2.62
C TYR A 662 16.91 -17.05 -2.16
N LEU A 663 18.10 -16.92 -1.59
CA LEU A 663 18.82 -18.04 -1.00
C LEU A 663 18.02 -18.66 0.16
N ALA A 664 17.39 -17.83 1.00
CA ALA A 664 16.51 -18.32 2.06
C ALA A 664 15.26 -19.01 1.50
N MET A 665 14.60 -18.45 0.48
CA MET A 665 13.44 -19.08 -0.15
C MET A 665 13.79 -20.42 -0.77
N ALA A 666 14.97 -20.55 -1.41
CA ALA A 666 15.47 -21.81 -1.93
C ALA A 666 15.77 -22.80 -0.79
N ALA A 667 16.51 -22.39 0.24
CA ALA A 667 16.84 -23.24 1.38
C ALA A 667 15.59 -23.72 2.13
N ASP A 668 14.60 -22.84 2.29
CA ASP A 668 13.33 -23.14 2.94
C ASP A 668 12.30 -23.78 1.99
N LYS A 669 12.70 -24.06 0.75
CA LYS A 669 11.89 -24.70 -0.30
C LYS A 669 10.55 -24.00 -0.48
N ARG A 670 10.51 -22.66 -0.46
CA ARG A 670 9.27 -21.87 -0.58
C ARG A 670 8.83 -21.79 -2.04
N GLY A 671 7.53 -21.97 -2.27
CA GLY A 671 6.98 -21.93 -3.62
C GLY A 671 6.90 -20.52 -4.18
N GLY A 672 7.50 -20.33 -5.33
CA GLY A 672 7.48 -19.06 -6.05
C GLY A 672 8.34 -19.08 -7.31
N GLN A 673 8.18 -18.04 -8.10
CA GLN A 673 9.02 -17.69 -9.24
C GLN A 673 9.67 -16.35 -8.95
N TRP A 674 10.98 -16.30 -9.09
CA TRP A 674 11.78 -15.13 -8.71
C TRP A 674 12.61 -14.70 -9.91
N TRP A 675 12.57 -13.41 -10.23
CA TRP A 675 13.23 -12.85 -11.39
C TRP A 675 14.06 -11.63 -11.00
N TRP A 676 15.29 -11.54 -11.49
CA TRP A 676 16.08 -10.30 -11.42
C TRP A 676 16.59 -9.94 -12.81
N CYS A 677 16.39 -8.70 -13.25
CA CYS A 677 16.83 -8.27 -14.58
C CYS A 677 17.18 -6.78 -14.66
N ASP A 678 18.26 -6.45 -15.37
CA ASP A 678 18.79 -5.08 -15.55
C ASP A 678 18.05 -4.18 -16.57
N ILE A 679 16.73 -4.30 -16.75
CA ILE A 679 16.01 -3.40 -17.68
C ILE A 679 14.69 -2.82 -17.17
N GLY A 680 14.25 -1.75 -17.84
CA GLY A 680 13.06 -0.94 -17.50
C GLY A 680 11.74 -1.66 -17.62
N ASP A 681 10.74 -1.08 -16.96
CA ASP A 681 9.39 -1.60 -16.74
C ASP A 681 9.32 -3.12 -16.54
N ALA A 682 9.73 -3.54 -15.33
CA ALA A 682 9.63 -4.91 -14.87
C ALA A 682 8.23 -5.45 -15.19
N PRO A 683 8.11 -6.47 -16.04
CA PRO A 683 6.82 -7.07 -16.36
C PRO A 683 6.17 -7.53 -15.07
N ASN A 684 4.86 -7.26 -14.91
CA ASN A 684 4.02 -7.46 -13.73
C ASN A 684 3.91 -8.93 -13.26
N GLY A 685 5.02 -9.64 -13.13
CA GLY A 685 5.17 -11.05 -12.73
C GLY A 685 4.49 -12.08 -13.62
N GLY A 686 3.46 -11.68 -14.37
CA GLY A 686 2.45 -12.56 -14.95
C GLY A 686 1.85 -13.48 -13.88
N SER A 687 0.61 -13.25 -13.43
CA SER A 687 -0.02 -14.22 -12.54
C SER A 687 -0.10 -15.59 -13.24
N MET A 688 0.49 -16.61 -12.62
CA MET A 688 0.29 -18.00 -13.03
C MET A 688 -1.17 -18.44 -12.83
N GLY A 689 -1.92 -17.73 -11.96
CA GLY A 689 -3.32 -18.03 -11.69
C GLY A 689 -3.49 -19.38 -11.02
N ILE A 690 -2.84 -19.60 -9.87
CA ILE A 690 -2.95 -20.84 -9.10
C ILE A 690 -3.93 -20.63 -7.94
N PRO A 691 -5.11 -21.27 -7.96
CA PRO A 691 -6.09 -21.11 -6.90
C PRO A 691 -5.60 -21.52 -5.52
N ARG A 692 -6.23 -20.97 -4.48
CA ARG A 692 -5.91 -21.28 -3.06
C ARG A 692 -6.18 -22.74 -2.71
N ASN A 693 -7.12 -23.38 -3.40
CA ASN A 693 -7.47 -24.78 -3.26
C ASN A 693 -6.74 -25.69 -4.28
N GLN A 694 -5.57 -25.27 -4.77
CA GLN A 694 -4.74 -26.04 -5.69
C GLN A 694 -3.30 -26.11 -5.17
N ALA A 695 -2.68 -27.28 -5.32
CA ALA A 695 -1.25 -27.44 -5.05
C ALA A 695 -0.38 -26.63 -6.03
N TYR A 696 0.80 -26.24 -5.56
CA TYR A 696 1.85 -25.62 -6.37
C TYR A 696 3.22 -26.22 -6.03
N LEU A 697 4.24 -25.85 -6.80
CA LEU A 697 5.59 -26.37 -6.64
C LEU A 697 6.54 -25.29 -6.14
N ALA A 698 7.38 -25.65 -5.19
CA ALA A 698 8.66 -25.01 -4.98
C ALA A 698 9.71 -25.77 -5.80
N ILE A 699 10.41 -25.03 -6.66
CA ILE A 699 11.50 -25.55 -7.45
C ILE A 699 12.80 -24.98 -6.86
N THR A 700 13.84 -25.79 -6.77
CA THR A 700 15.17 -25.37 -6.30
C THR A 700 16.24 -26.08 -7.11
N ASN A 701 17.50 -25.64 -7.02
CA ASN A 701 18.64 -26.31 -7.67
C ASN A 701 18.43 -26.58 -9.18
N ALA A 702 17.76 -25.66 -9.88
CA ALA A 702 17.53 -25.79 -11.32
C ALA A 702 18.80 -25.42 -12.10
N ASN A 703 19.44 -26.40 -12.74
CA ASN A 703 20.73 -26.22 -13.43
C ASN A 703 20.64 -25.56 -14.81
N PHE A 704 19.42 -25.24 -15.26
CA PHE A 704 19.14 -24.45 -16.46
C PHE A 704 18.61 -23.05 -16.14
N CYS A 705 18.72 -22.67 -14.86
CA CYS A 705 18.49 -21.35 -14.33
C CYS A 705 19.83 -20.82 -13.75
N GLU A 706 19.96 -19.50 -13.63
CA GLU A 706 21.12 -18.90 -12.97
C GLU A 706 20.92 -18.89 -11.45
N THR A 707 21.98 -19.10 -10.67
CA THR A 707 21.91 -19.05 -9.20
C THR A 707 22.31 -17.67 -8.72
N PRO A 708 21.52 -16.98 -7.87
CA PRO A 708 21.86 -15.63 -7.44
C PRO A 708 23.25 -15.56 -6.78
N ARG A 709 24.15 -14.73 -7.30
CA ARG A 709 25.42 -14.40 -6.65
C ARG A 709 25.32 -13.13 -5.81
N VAL A 710 26.17 -13.06 -4.78
CA VAL A 710 26.34 -11.86 -3.94
C VAL A 710 26.92 -10.71 -4.77
N GLN A 711 27.84 -11.00 -5.70
CA GLN A 711 28.46 -10.03 -6.61
C GLN A 711 27.62 -9.86 -7.89
N TRP A 712 26.59 -9.02 -7.81
CA TRP A 712 25.60 -8.85 -8.89
C TRP A 712 26.15 -8.35 -10.22
N ARG A 713 27.28 -7.63 -10.22
CA ARG A 713 27.92 -7.15 -11.46
C ARG A 713 28.43 -8.28 -12.34
N GLU A 714 28.61 -9.48 -11.77
CA GLU A 714 28.98 -10.67 -12.51
C GLU A 714 27.76 -11.36 -13.17
N GLU A 715 26.54 -10.98 -12.77
CA GLU A 715 25.28 -11.58 -13.24
C GLU A 715 24.15 -10.52 -13.34
N PRO A 716 24.08 -9.76 -14.45
CA PRO A 716 23.11 -8.66 -14.58
C PRO A 716 21.65 -9.13 -14.68
N ARG A 717 21.38 -10.42 -14.87
CA ARG A 717 20.05 -11.00 -15.10
C ARG A 717 20.02 -12.43 -14.58
N GLY A 718 18.86 -12.91 -14.16
CA GLY A 718 18.69 -14.32 -13.83
C GLY A 718 17.30 -14.62 -13.27
N THR A 719 17.09 -15.88 -12.92
CA THR A 719 15.83 -16.33 -12.34
C THR A 719 16.02 -17.54 -11.46
N LEU A 720 15.25 -17.61 -10.38
CA LEU A 720 15.02 -18.83 -9.63
C LEU A 720 13.61 -19.31 -10.01
N ASN A 721 13.54 -20.44 -10.69
CA ASN A 721 12.32 -21.14 -11.13
C ASN A 721 11.56 -20.55 -12.32
N GLY A 722 12.00 -19.43 -12.88
CA GLY A 722 11.24 -18.71 -13.91
C GLY A 722 11.05 -19.48 -15.22
N TYR A 723 11.93 -20.43 -15.53
CA TYR A 723 11.77 -21.28 -16.72
C TYR A 723 10.97 -22.56 -16.46
N VAL A 724 10.59 -22.85 -15.22
CA VAL A 724 9.80 -24.05 -14.91
C VAL A 724 8.32 -23.70 -14.87
N THR A 725 7.53 -24.47 -15.61
CA THR A 725 6.06 -24.34 -15.65
C THR A 725 5.42 -25.69 -15.42
N TRP A 726 4.24 -25.72 -14.80
CA TRP A 726 3.46 -26.94 -14.64
C TRP A 726 2.06 -26.76 -15.22
N HIS A 727 1.45 -27.90 -15.53
CA HIS A 727 0.09 -27.95 -16.01
C HIS A 727 -0.87 -27.69 -14.87
N HIS A 728 -1.85 -26.82 -15.10
CA HIS A 728 -3.04 -26.71 -14.26
C HIS A 728 -4.24 -26.27 -15.10
N PRO A 729 -5.49 -26.54 -14.65
CA PRO A 729 -6.69 -26.31 -15.46
C PRO A 729 -6.87 -24.88 -15.98
N GLU A 730 -6.38 -23.88 -15.23
CA GLU A 730 -6.52 -22.46 -15.60
C GLU A 730 -5.42 -21.93 -16.53
N ALA A 731 -4.25 -22.58 -16.56
CA ALA A 731 -3.21 -22.33 -17.55
C ALA A 731 -2.70 -23.65 -18.14
N PRO A 732 -3.53 -24.35 -18.93
CA PRO A 732 -3.16 -25.63 -19.48
C PRO A 732 -1.98 -25.49 -20.44
N PHE A 733 -1.21 -26.56 -20.56
CA PHE A 733 -0.12 -26.62 -21.51
C PHE A 733 -0.67 -26.47 -22.92
N LYS A 734 -0.18 -25.46 -23.63
CA LYS A 734 -0.56 -25.20 -25.02
C LYS A 734 0.43 -25.90 -25.93
N ALA A 735 -0.10 -26.67 -26.89
CA ALA A 735 0.68 -27.18 -28.00
C ALA A 735 1.31 -25.99 -28.76
N PRO A 736 2.54 -26.12 -29.28
CA PRO A 736 3.17 -25.10 -30.09
C PRO A 736 2.27 -24.79 -31.30
N ARG A 737 1.97 -23.51 -31.52
CA ARG A 737 1.30 -23.09 -32.76
C ARG A 737 2.32 -23.23 -33.88
N ARG A 738 2.28 -24.34 -34.63
CA ARG A 738 3.04 -24.46 -35.88
C ARG A 738 2.51 -23.40 -36.84
N LYS A 739 3.40 -22.59 -37.44
CA LYS A 739 3.03 -21.74 -38.58
C LYS A 739 2.56 -22.69 -39.69
N ARG A 740 1.25 -22.79 -39.86
CA ARG A 740 0.66 -23.59 -40.93
C ARG A 740 1.06 -22.97 -42.27
N LYS A 741 1.47 -23.81 -43.22
CA LYS A 741 1.42 -23.38 -44.62
C LYS A 741 -0.06 -23.20 -44.97
N LYS A 742 -0.38 -22.13 -45.71
CA LYS A 742 -1.74 -21.85 -46.19
C LYS A 742 -2.24 -23.12 -46.92
N GLY A 743 -3.34 -23.71 -46.45
CA GLY A 743 -3.90 -24.96 -46.99
C GLY A 743 -3.68 -26.23 -46.13
N GLU A 744 -2.78 -26.23 -45.15
CA GLU A 744 -2.52 -27.42 -44.33
C GLU A 744 -3.59 -27.61 -43.23
N LYS A 745 -4.30 -28.75 -43.25
CA LYS A 745 -5.22 -29.16 -42.18
C LYS A 745 -4.45 -29.21 -40.85
N ALA A 746 -5.13 -28.87 -39.75
CA ALA A 746 -4.47 -28.90 -38.43
C ALA A 746 -4.24 -30.36 -38.14
N LYS A 747 -2.98 -30.77 -38.00
CA LYS A 747 -2.71 -32.02 -37.32
C LYS A 747 -3.27 -31.88 -35.91
N THR A 748 -4.21 -32.74 -35.56
CA THR A 748 -4.69 -32.88 -34.19
C THR A 748 -3.45 -33.04 -33.31
N PRO A 749 -3.30 -32.24 -32.24
CA PRO A 749 -2.22 -32.45 -31.30
C PRO A 749 -2.24 -33.92 -30.86
N ALA A 750 -1.08 -34.58 -30.82
CA ALA A 750 -1.00 -35.95 -30.33
C ALA A 750 -1.67 -36.03 -28.95
N THR A 751 -2.52 -37.03 -28.74
CA THR A 751 -3.10 -37.31 -27.42
C THR A 751 -1.96 -37.68 -26.48
N PRO A 752 -1.87 -37.08 -25.28
CA PRO A 752 -0.83 -37.42 -24.34
C PRO A 752 -1.01 -38.87 -23.86
N ALA A 753 0.08 -39.64 -23.75
CA ALA A 753 0.03 -41.01 -23.24
C ALA A 753 -0.33 -41.06 -21.75
N ILE A 754 -0.08 -39.97 -21.01
CA ILE A 754 -0.49 -39.78 -19.61
C ILE A 754 -1.33 -38.51 -19.49
N PRO A 755 -2.43 -38.50 -18.74
CA PRO A 755 -3.19 -37.27 -18.48
C PRO A 755 -2.33 -36.16 -17.88
N LEU A 756 -2.51 -34.94 -18.36
CA LEU A 756 -1.77 -33.76 -17.90
C LEU A 756 -2.26 -33.25 -16.52
N ASP A 757 -3.53 -33.48 -16.21
CA ASP A 757 -4.23 -32.90 -15.05
C ASP A 757 -3.59 -33.24 -13.71
N ILE A 758 -3.67 -32.29 -12.77
CA ILE A 758 -3.19 -32.50 -11.41
C ILE A 758 -4.07 -33.57 -10.76
N VAL A 759 -3.44 -34.56 -10.13
CA VAL A 759 -4.10 -35.53 -9.26
C VAL A 759 -3.68 -35.20 -7.84
N ASP A 760 -4.63 -35.01 -6.95
CA ASP A 760 -4.40 -34.74 -5.53
C ASP A 760 -5.46 -35.51 -4.75
N THR A 761 -5.18 -36.78 -4.48
CA THR A 761 -6.04 -37.71 -3.73
C THR A 761 -5.30 -38.17 -2.47
N PRO A 762 -5.97 -38.76 -1.47
CA PRO A 762 -5.33 -39.15 -0.21
C PRO A 762 -4.07 -40.02 -0.38
N GLY A 763 -4.05 -40.93 -1.36
CA GLY A 763 -2.96 -41.87 -1.61
C GLY A 763 -2.04 -41.52 -2.78
N ARG A 764 -2.31 -40.45 -3.55
CA ARG A 764 -1.56 -40.16 -4.77
C ARG A 764 -1.56 -38.66 -5.11
N PHE A 765 -0.38 -38.14 -5.41
CA PHE A 765 -0.22 -36.82 -5.99
C PHE A 765 0.48 -36.90 -7.35
N GLU A 766 -0.03 -36.18 -8.35
CA GLU A 766 0.60 -36.08 -9.66
C GLU A 766 0.53 -34.69 -10.27
N ILE A 767 1.58 -34.32 -11.01
CA ILE A 767 1.65 -33.02 -11.69
C ILE A 767 2.56 -33.10 -12.92
N ALA A 768 2.15 -32.48 -14.02
CA ALA A 768 2.97 -32.38 -15.23
C ALA A 768 3.81 -31.08 -15.18
N ILE A 769 5.12 -31.18 -15.39
CA ILE A 769 6.13 -30.13 -15.24
C ILE A 769 6.98 -30.09 -16.52
N ARG A 770 7.38 -28.90 -16.98
CA ARG A 770 8.27 -28.74 -18.13
C ARG A 770 9.18 -27.53 -18.01
N ILE A 771 10.23 -27.51 -18.82
CA ILE A 771 10.95 -26.28 -19.17
C ILE A 771 10.06 -25.48 -20.14
N GLY A 772 9.59 -24.32 -19.71
CA GLY A 772 8.63 -23.49 -20.44
C GLY A 772 9.22 -22.18 -20.96
N ASP A 773 8.63 -21.67 -22.03
CA ASP A 773 8.94 -20.33 -22.58
C ASP A 773 8.26 -19.19 -21.80
N GLN A 774 7.80 -19.43 -20.56
CA GLN A 774 7.02 -18.43 -19.81
C GLN A 774 7.81 -17.16 -19.60
N GLY A 775 9.11 -17.24 -19.30
CA GLY A 775 9.98 -16.06 -19.21
C GLY A 775 9.92 -15.17 -20.46
N ARG A 776 9.94 -15.77 -21.66
CA ARG A 776 9.83 -15.01 -22.92
C ARG A 776 8.43 -14.42 -23.15
N ARG A 777 7.38 -15.13 -22.76
CA ARG A 777 5.98 -14.70 -22.99
C ARG A 777 5.49 -13.66 -21.98
N LEU A 778 5.88 -13.81 -20.73
CA LEU A 778 5.46 -12.95 -19.63
C LEU A 778 6.35 -11.72 -19.54
N ASN A 779 7.65 -11.88 -19.79
CA ASN A 779 8.63 -10.86 -19.49
C ASN A 779 9.24 -10.15 -20.71
N GLY A 780 8.68 -10.36 -21.91
CA GLY A 780 9.15 -9.73 -23.14
C GLY A 780 10.56 -10.18 -23.55
N GLN A 781 11.27 -9.34 -24.30
CA GLN A 781 12.66 -9.59 -24.72
C GLN A 781 13.67 -9.50 -23.55
N SER A 782 13.18 -9.15 -22.36
CA SER A 782 13.98 -8.70 -21.23
C SER A 782 14.67 -9.81 -20.45
N VAL A 783 14.08 -11.00 -20.48
CA VAL A 783 14.68 -12.20 -19.88
C VAL A 783 15.09 -13.13 -21.02
N PRO A 784 16.39 -13.45 -21.15
CA PRO A 784 16.85 -14.39 -22.17
C PRO A 784 16.05 -15.69 -22.04
N PRO A 785 15.50 -16.25 -23.13
CA PRO A 785 14.93 -17.58 -23.04
C PRO A 785 16.05 -18.55 -22.64
N THR A 786 15.80 -19.46 -21.70
CA THR A 786 16.65 -20.64 -21.61
C THR A 786 16.55 -21.37 -22.94
N THR A 787 17.67 -21.82 -23.47
CA THR A 787 17.81 -22.66 -24.68
C THR A 787 17.92 -24.14 -24.29
N ALA A 788 18.00 -24.45 -23.00
CA ALA A 788 18.01 -25.80 -22.49
C ALA A 788 16.83 -26.60 -23.07
N GLN A 789 17.15 -27.72 -23.71
CA GLN A 789 16.17 -28.69 -24.15
C GLN A 789 15.82 -29.65 -23.01
N TYR A 790 16.80 -29.92 -22.16
CA TYR A 790 16.69 -30.79 -20.99
C TYR A 790 17.35 -30.11 -19.80
N GLY A 791 17.01 -30.57 -18.61
CA GLY A 791 17.58 -30.05 -17.38
C GLY A 791 17.19 -30.87 -16.16
N ALA A 792 17.65 -30.46 -14.99
CA ALA A 792 17.29 -31.05 -13.71
C ALA A 792 17.00 -29.97 -12.68
N CYS A 793 16.07 -30.26 -11.77
CA CYS A 793 15.77 -29.42 -10.63
C CYS A 793 15.24 -30.26 -9.47
N ASP A 794 15.23 -29.69 -8.27
CA ASP A 794 14.53 -30.29 -7.14
C ASP A 794 13.07 -29.81 -7.14
N VAL A 795 12.13 -30.72 -6.85
CA VAL A 795 10.70 -30.43 -6.84
C VAL A 795 10.11 -30.71 -5.47
N THR A 796 9.51 -29.70 -4.85
CA THR A 796 8.81 -29.80 -3.56
C THR A 796 7.35 -29.35 -3.72
N PRO A 797 6.37 -30.27 -3.65
CA PRO A 797 4.95 -29.90 -3.65
C PRO A 797 4.52 -29.16 -2.39
N TRP A 798 3.66 -28.16 -2.55
CA TRP A 798 3.08 -27.37 -1.49
C TRP A 798 1.57 -27.24 -1.68
N ARG A 799 0.88 -26.92 -0.58
CA ARG A 799 -0.58 -26.68 -0.57
C ARG A 799 -1.34 -27.89 -1.15
N LEU A 800 -0.88 -29.09 -0.80
CA LEU A 800 -1.56 -30.33 -1.12
C LEU A 800 -2.92 -30.35 -0.42
N GLN A 801 -3.97 -30.64 -1.17
CA GLN A 801 -5.34 -30.57 -0.69
C GLN A 801 -5.74 -31.86 0.00
N GLN A 802 -5.65 -32.99 -0.71
CA GLN A 802 -6.07 -34.29 -0.22
C GLN A 802 -4.88 -35.18 0.15
N PHE A 803 -3.79 -35.11 -0.63
CA PHE A 803 -2.58 -35.86 -0.37
C PHE A 803 -1.89 -35.34 0.90
N LYS A 804 -1.98 -36.09 2.00
CA LYS A 804 -1.41 -35.71 3.29
C LYS A 804 -0.01 -36.29 3.44
N VAL A 805 0.98 -35.41 3.64
CA VAL A 805 2.35 -35.82 3.89
C VAL A 805 2.55 -36.06 5.39
N VAL A 806 3.03 -37.24 5.76
CA VAL A 806 3.38 -37.63 7.12
C VAL A 806 4.89 -37.45 7.30
N LYS A 807 5.29 -36.71 8.34
CA LYS A 807 6.69 -36.45 8.65
C LYS A 807 7.46 -37.75 8.84
N GLY A 808 8.63 -37.88 8.22
CA GLY A 808 9.45 -39.08 8.29
C GLY A 808 8.95 -40.27 7.47
N GLN A 809 7.75 -40.22 6.88
CA GLN A 809 7.27 -41.28 6.00
C GLN A 809 8.06 -41.30 4.68
N LYS A 810 8.32 -42.51 4.17
CA LYS A 810 8.90 -42.70 2.84
C LYS A 810 7.80 -42.69 1.78
N TYR A 811 8.08 -42.03 0.68
CA TYR A 811 7.24 -41.93 -0.50
C TYR A 811 8.00 -42.45 -1.70
N LEU A 812 7.32 -43.20 -2.56
CA LEU A 812 7.83 -43.54 -3.88
C LEU A 812 7.49 -42.41 -4.84
N TRP A 813 8.41 -42.18 -5.78
CA TRP A 813 8.20 -41.20 -6.83
C TRP A 813 8.59 -41.75 -8.20
N THR A 814 7.91 -41.26 -9.24
CA THR A 814 8.27 -41.53 -10.64
C THR A 814 8.27 -40.26 -11.46
N ASN A 815 9.16 -40.19 -12.44
CA ASN A 815 9.19 -39.20 -13.52
C ASN A 815 8.87 -39.91 -14.83
N ARG A 816 7.74 -39.60 -15.46
CA ARG A 816 7.37 -40.17 -16.76
C ARG A 816 7.27 -39.10 -17.83
N ARG A 817 7.73 -39.37 -19.05
CA ARG A 817 7.51 -38.46 -20.17
C ARG A 817 6.03 -38.48 -20.55
N VAL A 818 5.35 -37.34 -20.52
CA VAL A 818 3.89 -37.29 -20.72
C VAL A 818 3.48 -37.78 -22.11
N ALA A 819 4.27 -37.45 -23.12
CA ALA A 819 3.97 -37.78 -24.51
C ALA A 819 4.01 -39.29 -24.81
N THR A 820 4.88 -40.05 -24.13
CA THR A 820 5.15 -41.46 -24.46
C THR A 820 4.83 -42.44 -23.33
N GLY A 821 4.62 -41.95 -22.10
CA GLY A 821 4.44 -42.79 -20.92
C GLY A 821 5.74 -43.36 -20.35
N GLN A 822 6.86 -43.16 -21.04
CA GLN A 822 8.18 -43.70 -20.72
C GLN A 822 8.61 -43.27 -19.31
N LEU A 823 9.01 -44.24 -18.48
CA LEU A 823 9.59 -44.00 -17.17
C LEU A 823 11.03 -43.53 -17.32
N LEU A 824 11.34 -42.32 -16.86
CA LEU A 824 12.66 -41.69 -17.00
C LEU A 824 13.45 -41.71 -15.70
N GLN A 825 12.79 -41.59 -14.55
CA GLN A 825 13.40 -41.69 -13.23
C GLN A 825 12.39 -42.25 -12.23
N THR A 826 12.90 -42.80 -11.15
CA THR A 826 12.11 -43.23 -9.99
C THR A 826 13.01 -43.34 -8.78
N GLY A 827 12.43 -43.30 -7.59
CA GLY A 827 13.15 -43.50 -6.36
C GLY A 827 12.21 -43.49 -5.16
N ALA A 828 12.82 -43.50 -3.98
CA ALA A 828 12.16 -43.22 -2.72
C ALA A 828 12.67 -41.90 -2.15
N VAL A 829 11.82 -41.16 -1.46
CA VAL A 829 12.15 -39.92 -0.77
C VAL A 829 11.46 -39.94 0.59
N GLN A 830 12.14 -39.43 1.62
CA GLN A 830 11.56 -39.31 2.94
C GLN A 830 11.05 -37.87 3.15
N ALA A 831 9.84 -37.73 3.67
CA ALA A 831 9.34 -36.42 4.07
C ALA A 831 10.16 -35.87 5.25
N ASP A 832 10.57 -34.61 5.16
CA ASP A 832 11.43 -34.00 6.17
C ASP A 832 10.67 -33.64 7.47
N LYS A 833 11.37 -33.05 8.45
CA LYS A 833 10.79 -32.62 9.74
C LYS A 833 9.67 -31.58 9.62
N ARG A 834 9.56 -30.90 8.47
CA ARG A 834 8.50 -29.94 8.16
C ARG A 834 7.31 -30.61 7.48
N GLY A 835 7.42 -31.89 7.10
CA GLY A 835 6.41 -32.60 6.32
C GLY A 835 6.47 -32.24 4.84
N LEU A 836 7.64 -31.88 4.33
CA LEU A 836 7.84 -31.59 2.91
C LEU A 836 8.51 -32.79 2.22
N ILE A 837 8.04 -33.12 1.01
CA ILE A 837 8.67 -34.09 0.13
C ILE A 837 9.48 -33.33 -0.92
N THR A 838 10.78 -33.56 -1.00
CA THR A 838 11.66 -32.94 -2.01
C THR A 838 12.26 -34.01 -2.90
N VAL A 839 11.77 -34.11 -4.14
CA VAL A 839 12.35 -34.99 -5.15
C VAL A 839 13.57 -34.29 -5.74
N GLY A 840 14.76 -34.75 -5.36
CA GLY A 840 16.02 -34.18 -5.81
C GLY A 840 16.39 -34.58 -7.24
N GLY A 841 16.93 -33.65 -8.03
CA GLY A 841 17.45 -33.93 -9.37
C GLY A 841 16.41 -34.46 -10.37
N PHE A 842 15.17 -34.00 -10.28
CA PHE A 842 14.08 -34.35 -11.18
C PHE A 842 14.36 -33.82 -12.60
N PHE A 843 14.41 -34.72 -13.58
CA PHE A 843 14.68 -34.41 -14.98
C PHE A 843 13.48 -33.76 -15.65
N LEU A 844 13.73 -32.71 -16.42
CA LEU A 844 12.74 -31.96 -17.17
C LEU A 844 13.08 -31.91 -18.65
N ASP A 845 12.04 -32.00 -19.48
CA ASP A 845 12.07 -31.84 -20.92
C ASP A 845 11.37 -30.51 -21.30
N ARG A 846 11.86 -29.85 -22.34
CA ARG A 846 11.22 -28.69 -22.98
C ARG A 846 10.05 -29.08 -23.89
N HIS A 847 9.85 -30.37 -24.13
CA HIS A 847 8.67 -30.87 -24.84
C HIS A 847 7.40 -30.25 -24.28
N TRP A 848 6.46 -29.88 -25.15
CA TRP A 848 5.33 -29.04 -24.76
C TRP A 848 4.39 -29.71 -23.75
N MET A 849 4.40 -31.04 -23.66
CA MET A 849 3.67 -31.79 -22.62
C MET A 849 4.47 -32.03 -21.33
N GLY A 850 5.81 -31.90 -21.37
CA GLY A 850 6.67 -32.10 -20.22
C GLY A 850 6.74 -33.53 -19.67
N ASN A 851 6.96 -33.59 -18.37
CA ASN A 851 7.22 -34.74 -17.53
C ASN A 851 6.17 -34.81 -16.41
N LYS A 852 5.66 -36.00 -16.10
CA LYS A 852 4.75 -36.24 -14.98
C LYS A 852 5.54 -36.69 -13.76
N LEU A 853 5.47 -35.91 -12.68
CA LEU A 853 5.83 -36.38 -11.35
C LEU A 853 4.63 -37.11 -10.74
N THR A 854 4.83 -38.30 -10.21
CA THR A 854 3.86 -39.04 -9.38
C THR A 854 4.49 -39.33 -8.03
N LEU A 855 3.73 -39.14 -6.95
CA LEU A 855 4.08 -39.47 -5.56
C LEU A 855 3.03 -40.40 -4.96
N THR A 856 3.48 -41.46 -4.29
CA THR A 856 2.62 -42.35 -3.48
C THR A 856 3.32 -42.71 -2.17
N PRO A 857 2.60 -43.01 -1.07
CA PRO A 857 3.18 -43.65 0.09
C PRO A 857 3.96 -44.91 -0.32
N ALA A 858 5.11 -45.15 0.31
CA ALA A 858 5.91 -46.31 -0.05
C ALA A 858 5.28 -47.63 0.39
N ASP A 859 4.70 -47.68 1.60
CA ASP A 859 4.00 -48.85 2.15
C ASP A 859 4.77 -50.17 1.94
N GLY A 860 6.08 -50.14 2.13
CA GLY A 860 6.98 -51.29 1.95
C GLY A 860 7.34 -51.65 0.50
N LYS A 861 6.78 -50.96 -0.49
CA LYS A 861 7.03 -51.22 -1.93
C LYS A 861 8.40 -50.68 -2.37
N ALA A 862 9.03 -51.39 -3.30
CA ALA A 862 10.25 -50.94 -3.96
C ALA A 862 9.94 -49.93 -5.08
N ALA A 863 10.91 -49.07 -5.41
CA ALA A 863 10.82 -48.19 -6.57
C ALA A 863 10.82 -49.00 -7.87
N ALA A 864 10.21 -48.47 -8.93
CA ALA A 864 10.21 -49.11 -10.23
C ALA A 864 11.64 -49.19 -10.82
N LYS A 865 11.85 -49.97 -11.89
CA LYS A 865 13.12 -49.98 -12.63
C LYS A 865 12.97 -49.14 -13.89
N VAL A 866 13.95 -48.28 -14.17
CA VAL A 866 14.03 -47.50 -15.42
C VAL A 866 14.66 -48.38 -16.49
N ASP A 867 14.06 -48.41 -17.68
CA ASP A 867 14.69 -49.01 -18.86
C ASP A 867 15.74 -48.04 -19.42
N THR A 868 17.01 -48.31 -19.12
CA THR A 868 18.14 -47.49 -19.57
C THR A 868 18.57 -47.80 -21.01
N THR A 869 17.97 -48.79 -21.67
CA THR A 869 18.24 -49.14 -23.08
C THR A 869 17.35 -48.35 -24.05
N ALA A 870 16.17 -47.94 -23.58
CA ALA A 870 15.25 -47.11 -24.35
C ALA A 870 15.81 -45.69 -24.62
N LYS A 871 15.65 -45.22 -25.87
CA LYS A 871 15.95 -43.83 -26.22
C LYS A 871 14.93 -42.87 -25.61
N VAL A 872 15.35 -41.63 -25.34
CA VAL A 872 14.47 -40.54 -24.89
C VAL A 872 14.40 -39.48 -26.00
N GLY A 873 13.43 -39.63 -26.91
CA GLY A 873 13.49 -38.95 -28.20
C GLY A 873 14.61 -39.55 -29.04
N GLU A 874 15.54 -38.73 -29.52
CA GLU A 874 16.67 -39.19 -30.34
C GLU A 874 17.90 -39.60 -29.53
N LEU A 875 17.94 -39.30 -28.22
CA LEU A 875 19.10 -39.54 -27.37
C LEU A 875 19.07 -40.94 -26.76
N ALA A 876 20.23 -41.58 -26.65
CA ALA A 876 20.38 -42.70 -25.72
C ALA A 876 20.14 -42.21 -24.28
N TYR A 877 19.61 -43.07 -23.40
CA TYR A 877 19.26 -42.67 -22.02
C TYR A 877 20.43 -42.04 -21.26
N GLY A 878 21.64 -42.59 -21.39
CA GLY A 878 22.85 -42.02 -20.76
C GLY A 878 23.18 -40.60 -21.24
N GLN A 879 23.00 -40.31 -22.54
CA GLN A 879 23.16 -38.98 -23.10
C GLN A 879 22.09 -38.02 -22.59
N TYR A 880 20.83 -38.48 -22.49
CA TYR A 880 19.74 -37.72 -21.91
C TYR A 880 20.02 -37.34 -20.45
N VAL A 881 20.48 -38.29 -19.62
CA VAL A 881 20.88 -38.04 -18.23
C VAL A 881 22.00 -37.00 -18.16
N GLN A 882 23.01 -37.12 -19.02
CA GLN A 882 24.12 -36.16 -19.08
C GLN A 882 23.62 -34.76 -19.45
N GLN A 883 22.74 -34.63 -20.45
CA GLN A 883 22.15 -33.34 -20.83
C GLN A 883 21.22 -32.78 -19.75
N CYS A 884 20.52 -33.63 -18.98
CA CYS A 884 19.74 -33.18 -17.84
C CYS A 884 20.62 -32.64 -16.71
N ARG A 885 21.77 -33.27 -16.41
CA ARG A 885 22.67 -32.87 -15.32
C ARG A 885 23.57 -31.69 -15.67
N ASN A 886 24.00 -31.63 -16.93
CA ASN A 886 24.88 -30.60 -17.47
C ASN A 886 24.23 -30.04 -18.75
N PRO A 887 23.13 -29.27 -18.63
CA PRO A 887 22.43 -28.75 -19.78
C PRO A 887 23.36 -27.85 -20.57
N ALA A 888 23.47 -28.14 -21.87
CA ALA A 888 24.13 -27.25 -22.80
C ALA A 888 23.27 -25.99 -22.92
N LEU A 889 23.62 -24.96 -22.16
CA LEU A 889 22.94 -23.66 -22.25
C LEU A 889 23.24 -23.02 -23.62
N PHE A 890 24.48 -23.12 -24.14
CA PHE A 890 24.82 -22.68 -25.50
C PHE A 890 26.05 -23.45 -26.02
N PRO A 891 26.19 -23.68 -27.34
CA PRO A 891 27.52 -23.63 -27.94
C PRO A 891 27.99 -22.17 -27.94
N LEU A 892 29.00 -21.86 -27.13
CA LEU A 892 29.59 -20.52 -27.08
C LEU A 892 30.43 -20.30 -28.35
N VAL A 893 29.98 -19.45 -29.27
CA VAL A 893 30.85 -18.94 -30.33
C VAL A 893 31.57 -17.72 -29.76
N LYS A 894 32.84 -17.89 -29.38
CA LYS A 894 33.71 -16.74 -29.07
C LYS A 894 33.99 -16.01 -30.38
N ALA A 895 33.52 -14.78 -30.50
CA ALA A 895 34.04 -13.90 -31.54
C ALA A 895 35.56 -13.69 -31.30
N PRO A 896 36.36 -13.44 -32.36
CA PRO A 896 37.72 -12.97 -32.17
C PRO A 896 37.72 -11.71 -31.29
N ALA A 897 38.73 -11.59 -30.42
CA ALA A 897 38.84 -10.48 -29.48
C ALA A 897 39.17 -9.17 -30.23
N THR A 898 38.15 -8.44 -30.70
CA THR A 898 38.35 -7.13 -31.32
C THR A 898 38.40 -6.05 -30.24
N THR A 899 39.53 -5.36 -30.12
CA THR A 899 39.71 -4.24 -29.18
C THR A 899 39.49 -2.93 -29.94
N PHE A 900 38.52 -2.12 -29.52
CA PHE A 900 38.28 -0.78 -30.09
C PHE A 900 38.86 0.28 -29.14
N THR A 901 39.71 1.17 -29.64
CA THR A 901 40.25 2.31 -28.86
C THR A 901 39.47 3.57 -29.17
N ILE A 902 39.14 4.38 -28.14
CA ILE A 902 38.33 5.61 -28.26
C ILE A 902 38.84 6.58 -29.34
N GLY A 903 40.15 6.61 -29.61
CA GLY A 903 40.75 7.42 -30.70
C GLY A 903 40.29 7.07 -32.12
N GLN A 904 39.57 5.96 -32.30
CA GLN A 904 39.00 5.54 -33.59
C GLN A 904 37.57 6.05 -33.82
N PHE A 905 36.99 6.82 -32.89
CA PHE A 905 35.59 7.27 -32.91
C PHE A 905 35.42 8.81 -32.99
N THR A 906 36.32 9.52 -33.70
CA THR A 906 36.18 10.97 -33.90
C THR A 906 35.94 11.30 -35.37
N TYR A 907 34.82 11.98 -35.65
CA TYR A 907 34.61 12.69 -36.91
C TYR A 907 35.22 14.10 -36.78
N ALA A 908 36.01 14.52 -37.75
CA ALA A 908 36.40 15.93 -37.93
C ALA A 908 35.33 16.61 -38.79
N ARG A 909 34.87 17.80 -38.40
CA ARG A 909 34.02 18.62 -39.29
C ARG A 909 34.50 20.07 -39.25
N GLY A 910 35.24 20.44 -40.30
CA GLY A 910 35.69 21.79 -40.55
C GLY A 910 36.75 22.29 -39.57
N ALA A 911 37.83 22.85 -40.09
CA ALA A 911 38.72 23.67 -39.27
C ALA A 911 37.95 24.92 -38.83
N ASN A 912 38.18 25.35 -37.58
CA ASN A 912 37.90 26.73 -37.19
C ASN A 912 38.68 27.67 -38.14
N PRO A 913 38.30 28.95 -38.27
CA PRO A 913 38.99 29.90 -39.15
C PRO A 913 40.51 30.03 -38.89
N ASP A 914 40.98 29.63 -37.71
CA ASP A 914 42.38 29.61 -37.30
C ASP A 914 43.11 28.27 -37.55
N GLY A 915 42.46 27.30 -38.19
CA GLY A 915 43.03 25.98 -38.47
C GLY A 915 42.90 24.97 -37.34
N SER A 916 42.43 25.35 -36.15
CA SER A 916 42.20 24.42 -35.05
C SER A 916 40.95 23.56 -35.28
N MET A 917 40.97 22.29 -34.85
CA MET A 917 39.79 21.43 -34.92
C MET A 917 39.09 21.38 -33.56
N THR A 918 37.83 21.80 -33.51
CA THR A 918 37.01 21.63 -32.30
C THR A 918 36.35 20.25 -32.29
N HIS A 919 36.59 19.46 -31.24
CA HIS A 919 35.89 18.19 -31.04
C HIS A 919 34.67 18.37 -30.12
N ARG A 920 33.46 18.18 -30.65
CA ARG A 920 32.25 17.94 -29.83
C ARG A 920 31.92 16.45 -29.83
N GLY A 921 31.69 15.88 -28.65
CA GLY A 921 31.19 14.52 -28.51
C GLY A 921 29.88 14.34 -29.29
N GLY A 922 29.91 13.47 -30.31
CA GLY A 922 28.77 13.20 -31.17
C GLY A 922 27.64 12.47 -30.45
N SER A 923 26.41 12.84 -30.78
CA SER A 923 25.21 12.04 -30.55
C SER A 923 25.11 10.88 -31.54
N PHE A 924 24.54 9.75 -31.09
CA PHE A 924 23.92 8.65 -31.85
C PHE A 924 24.05 8.66 -33.38
N GLY A 925 24.71 7.65 -33.99
CA GLY A 925 24.47 7.36 -35.42
C GLY A 925 25.52 6.64 -36.29
N THR A 926 26.71 6.26 -35.82
CA THR A 926 27.69 5.54 -36.66
C THR A 926 27.74 4.04 -36.37
N SER A 927 27.55 3.23 -37.42
CA SER A 927 27.57 1.77 -37.42
C SER A 927 28.96 1.25 -37.82
N TYR A 928 29.47 0.27 -37.07
CA TYR A 928 30.66 -0.50 -37.43
C TYR A 928 30.25 -1.96 -37.61
N ASP A 929 30.65 -2.58 -38.72
CA ASP A 929 30.25 -3.94 -39.07
C ASP A 929 31.39 -4.92 -38.76
N THR A 930 31.08 -5.98 -38.02
CA THR A 930 31.94 -7.15 -37.85
C THR A 930 31.17 -8.36 -38.35
N LEU A 931 31.76 -9.11 -39.27
CA LEU A 931 31.16 -10.33 -39.81
C LEU A 931 31.54 -11.52 -38.93
N VAL A 932 30.55 -12.18 -38.33
CA VAL A 932 30.74 -13.47 -37.64
C VAL A 932 30.08 -14.54 -38.50
N GLN A 933 30.90 -15.38 -39.14
CA GLN A 933 30.41 -16.50 -39.95
C GLN A 933 30.01 -17.65 -39.03
N ILE A 934 28.76 -18.09 -39.16
CA ILE A 934 28.20 -19.22 -38.41
C ILE A 934 28.09 -20.38 -39.39
N GLU A 935 28.98 -21.36 -39.25
CA GLU A 935 29.10 -22.47 -40.22
C GLU A 935 27.98 -23.52 -40.10
N LYS A 936 27.28 -23.57 -38.96
CA LYS A 936 26.24 -24.59 -38.69
C LYS A 936 24.90 -23.92 -38.33
N PRO A 937 23.75 -24.42 -38.80
CA PRO A 937 22.46 -23.92 -38.37
C PRO A 937 22.25 -24.19 -36.87
N GLY A 938 21.93 -23.16 -36.09
CA GLY A 938 21.69 -23.32 -34.66
C GLY A 938 21.32 -22.01 -33.94
N PRO A 939 20.86 -22.09 -32.68
CA PRO A 939 20.74 -20.94 -31.81
C PRO A 939 22.13 -20.56 -31.26
N TYR A 940 22.57 -19.34 -31.54
CA TYR A 940 23.85 -18.80 -31.06
C TYR A 940 23.64 -17.59 -30.17
N VAL A 941 24.52 -17.41 -29.19
CA VAL A 941 24.66 -16.15 -28.43
C VAL A 941 25.99 -15.52 -28.82
N ILE A 942 25.92 -14.31 -29.36
CA ILE A 942 27.10 -13.48 -29.62
C ILE A 942 27.32 -12.62 -28.38
N ALA A 943 28.41 -12.86 -27.67
CA ALA A 943 28.81 -12.05 -26.52
C ALA A 943 29.89 -11.04 -26.95
N LEU A 944 29.55 -9.75 -26.92
CA LEU A 944 30.49 -8.66 -27.20
C LEU A 944 31.01 -8.10 -25.87
N ARG A 945 32.33 -8.13 -25.65
CA ARG A 945 32.96 -7.43 -24.53
C ARG A 945 33.47 -6.08 -25.03
N ALA A 946 32.74 -5.01 -24.74
CA ALA A 946 33.20 -3.64 -24.93
C ALA A 946 33.73 -3.09 -23.60
N LYS A 947 34.90 -2.42 -23.62
CA LYS A 947 35.47 -1.77 -22.44
C LYS A 947 35.25 -0.25 -22.57
N GLY A 948 34.24 0.28 -21.89
CA GLY A 948 33.99 1.72 -21.84
C GLY A 948 34.90 2.42 -20.81
N VAL A 949 35.30 3.66 -21.09
CA VAL A 949 35.98 4.53 -20.13
C VAL A 949 34.95 5.45 -19.48
N PHE A 950 35.07 5.68 -18.17
CA PHE A 950 34.12 6.48 -17.40
C PHE A 950 34.04 7.93 -17.96
N GLY A 951 32.84 8.40 -18.28
CA GLY A 951 32.58 9.75 -18.83
C GLY A 951 32.22 9.81 -20.32
N GLY A 952 32.33 8.71 -21.07
CA GLY A 952 31.87 8.62 -22.47
C GLY A 952 30.46 8.03 -22.63
N SER A 953 29.70 8.53 -23.60
CA SER A 953 28.43 7.93 -24.05
C SER A 953 28.65 6.46 -24.49
N TRP A 954 27.72 5.55 -24.17
CA TRP A 954 27.80 4.16 -24.64
C TRP A 954 27.65 4.09 -26.17
N PRO A 955 28.50 3.34 -26.90
CA PRO A 955 28.29 3.12 -28.32
C PRO A 955 27.02 2.29 -28.55
N MET A 956 26.21 2.70 -29.53
CA MET A 956 25.06 1.92 -29.97
C MET A 956 25.56 0.81 -30.90
N VAL A 957 25.40 -0.44 -30.48
CA VAL A 957 25.79 -1.61 -31.30
C VAL A 957 24.58 -2.08 -32.09
N THR A 958 24.63 -1.95 -33.41
CA THR A 958 23.64 -2.53 -34.32
C THR A 958 24.16 -3.87 -34.83
N LEU A 959 23.47 -4.97 -34.50
CA LEU A 959 23.79 -6.29 -35.03
C LEU A 959 22.99 -6.51 -36.33
N VAL A 960 23.66 -6.54 -37.47
CA VAL A 960 23.05 -6.94 -38.75
C VAL A 960 23.37 -8.42 -38.99
N VAL A 961 22.35 -9.28 -38.95
CA VAL A 961 22.49 -10.71 -39.29
C VAL A 961 22.18 -10.88 -40.77
N ILE A 962 23.22 -11.01 -41.59
CA ILE A 962 23.08 -11.31 -43.02
C ILE A 962 23.05 -12.83 -43.18
N ALA A 963 21.87 -13.41 -43.40
CA ALA A 963 21.75 -14.80 -43.79
C ALA A 963 21.90 -14.91 -45.31
N SER A 964 23.13 -15.04 -45.80
CA SER A 964 23.37 -15.42 -47.19
C SER A 964 23.06 -16.90 -47.34
N TRP A 965 21.86 -17.22 -47.85
CA TRP A 965 21.59 -18.55 -48.39
C TRP A 965 22.40 -18.65 -49.68
N ALA A 966 23.58 -19.26 -49.62
CA ALA A 966 24.23 -19.72 -50.83
C ALA A 966 23.30 -20.80 -51.44
N ILE A 967 22.47 -20.41 -52.39
CA ILE A 967 21.90 -21.35 -53.35
C ILE A 967 23.13 -21.91 -54.08
N PRO A 968 23.43 -23.21 -54.01
CA PRO A 968 24.52 -23.78 -54.78
C PRO A 968 24.20 -23.55 -56.26
N SER A 969 24.90 -22.60 -56.87
CA SER A 969 24.82 -22.32 -58.29
C SER A 969 25.72 -23.30 -59.03
N SER A 970 25.15 -24.42 -59.49
CA SER A 970 25.59 -25.28 -60.61
C SER A 970 24.98 -26.67 -60.36
N THR A 971 24.17 -27.29 -61.23
CA THR A 971 24.12 -27.26 -62.71
C THR A 971 22.79 -27.91 -63.19
N PRO A 972 22.47 -27.88 -64.50
CA PRO A 972 21.21 -27.39 -65.08
C PRO A 972 19.91 -28.10 -64.67
#